data_AF-A0A1C3H9R6-F1
#
_entry.id   AF-A0A1C3H9R6-F1
#
_cell.length_a   1.000
_cell.length_b   1.000
_cell.length_c   1.000
_cell.angle_alpha   90.00
_cell.angle_beta   90.00
_cell.angle_gamma   90.00
#
_symmetry.space_group_name_H-M   'P 1'
#
loop_
_entity.id
_entity.type
_entity.pdbx_description
1 polymer ?
#
loop_
_entity_poly.entity_id
_entity_poly.type
_entity_poly.pdbx_seq_one_letter_code
_entity_poly.pdbx_strand_id
1 'polypeptide(L)'
;MLGKLTLDAVPYHEPIIMVTVAAIIVGGLAVLALLTYFGKWKWLWSEWLTSVDHKKIGIMYIVVAMVMLLRGFADAIMMRSQQALASAGEAGFLPPHHYDQIFTAHGVIMIFFMAMPFVVGLMNVVVPLQIGARDVAFPFLNSLSFWFFVVGVVLINISLGVGEFAQTGWLAYPPLSGKEYSPGVGVDYWIWSLQISGLGTLLTGVNFFATILKMRAPGMPMMKMPVFTWAALCTNVLIIVSFPILTVTIALLTLDRYLGTHFFTNDMGGNMMMYINLIWAWGHPEVYILVLPVFGVFSEVTATFSRKRLFGYTSLVWATIAITVLSFIVWLHHFFTMGSGANVNAFFGIATMIISIPTGVKIFNWLFTMYQGRIKLNSAMLWTVGFIITFSVGGMTGVLLAVPGANFVLHNSLFLIAHFHNVIIGGVVFGCFAGLTYWFPKSFGFTLNEKWGIRAFWFWIIGFFTAFMPLYALGFMGMTRRISQNINPEFHPLLLVAAGGAALIACGILCQLIQIFVSIRDREQNRDLTGDPWGARTLEWSTSSPPPFYNFAVVPQIHDRDEFWDMKEKGEAYKKPAKYEPIHMPKNTGAGVIIAFFSLVFGFAMIWEIWWMALAGFIGMIVVWIGKSFDHDVDYYVQVDEIERIENQHYEQIRKAGVNHVN
;
A
#
# COMPACT_ATOMS: atom_id res chain seq x y z
N MET A 1 23.08 26.14 -5.07
CA MET A 1 24.38 26.65 -5.57
C MET A 1 24.93 25.65 -6.61
N LEU A 2 24.41 25.50 -7.85
CA LEU A 2 23.53 26.30 -8.71
C LEU A 2 22.48 25.40 -9.40
N GLY A 3 21.44 26.00 -9.96
CA GLY A 3 20.27 25.39 -10.59
C GLY A 3 19.13 26.42 -10.54
N LYS A 4 17.87 25.99 -10.64
CA LYS A 4 16.69 26.85 -10.50
C LYS A 4 16.38 27.24 -9.04
N LEU A 5 17.03 26.62 -8.06
CA LEU A 5 16.74 26.80 -6.64
C LEU A 5 17.21 28.16 -6.12
N THR A 6 16.26 28.99 -5.70
CA THR A 6 16.46 30.28 -5.03
C THR A 6 15.82 30.28 -3.65
N LEU A 7 16.05 31.34 -2.84
CA LEU A 7 15.33 31.50 -1.57
C LEU A 7 13.82 31.70 -1.79
N ASP A 8 13.41 32.23 -2.94
CA ASP A 8 12.01 32.44 -3.31
C ASP A 8 11.26 31.12 -3.60
N ALA A 9 11.98 30.00 -3.69
CA ALA A 9 11.38 28.68 -3.78
C ALA A 9 10.66 28.26 -2.49
N VAL A 10 10.97 28.88 -1.34
CA VAL A 10 10.26 28.63 -0.09
C VAL A 10 9.05 29.57 -0.03
N PRO A 11 7.83 29.07 0.20
CA PRO A 11 6.62 29.90 0.19
C PRO A 11 6.47 30.71 1.49
N TYR A 12 7.41 31.63 1.76
CA TYR A 12 7.44 32.45 2.99
C TYR A 12 6.18 33.28 3.23
N HIS A 13 5.44 33.58 2.16
CA HIS A 13 4.20 34.34 2.20
C HIS A 13 2.96 33.50 2.53
N GLU A 14 3.06 32.16 2.52
CA GLU A 14 1.92 31.24 2.73
C GLU A 14 1.83 30.79 4.19
N PRO A 15 0.85 31.28 4.98
CA PRO A 15 0.80 30.97 6.41
C PRO A 15 0.57 29.49 6.69
N ILE A 16 -0.31 28.84 5.93
CA ILE A 16 -0.67 27.44 6.14
C ILE A 16 0.54 26.54 5.91
N ILE A 17 1.27 26.77 4.82
CA ILE A 17 2.45 25.98 4.48
C ILE A 17 3.57 26.24 5.49
N MET A 18 3.87 27.49 5.82
CA MET A 18 4.95 27.83 6.74
C MET A 18 4.73 27.30 8.17
N VAL A 19 3.49 27.38 8.69
CA VAL A 19 3.15 26.76 9.98
C VAL A 19 3.30 25.25 9.93
N THR A 20 2.89 24.62 8.83
CA THR A 20 3.02 23.16 8.64
C THR A 20 4.49 22.75 8.58
N VAL A 21 5.32 23.43 7.79
CA VAL A 21 6.76 23.17 7.69
C VAL A 21 7.44 23.37 9.05
N ALA A 22 7.13 24.45 9.76
CA ALA A 22 7.65 24.69 11.10
C ALA A 22 7.26 23.58 12.07
N ALA A 23 6.00 23.15 12.09
CA ALA A 23 5.52 22.06 12.93
C ALA A 23 6.21 20.73 12.61
N ILE A 24 6.42 20.43 11.31
CA ILE A 24 7.16 19.23 10.87
C ILE A 24 8.62 19.29 11.33
N ILE A 25 9.30 20.44 11.18
CA ILE A 25 10.69 20.61 11.63
C ILE A 25 10.78 20.46 13.15
N VAL A 26 9.89 21.09 13.92
CA VAL A 26 9.83 20.98 15.38
C VAL A 26 9.58 19.52 15.79
N GLY A 27 8.64 18.83 15.14
CA GLY A 27 8.36 17.42 15.37
C GLY A 27 9.56 16.53 15.05
N GLY A 28 10.25 16.78 13.93
CA GLY A 28 11.48 16.09 13.55
C GLY A 28 12.60 16.30 14.57
N LEU A 29 12.82 17.53 15.03
CA LEU A 29 13.78 17.86 16.08
C LEU A 29 13.40 17.17 17.41
N ALA A 30 12.13 17.08 17.76
CA ALA A 30 11.67 16.36 18.94
C ALA A 30 11.97 14.86 18.85
N VAL A 31 11.76 14.23 17.68
CA VAL A 31 12.13 12.82 17.46
C VAL A 31 13.65 12.64 17.55
N LEU A 32 14.45 13.51 16.93
CA LEU A 32 15.91 13.48 17.02
C LEU A 32 16.42 13.65 18.45
N ALA A 33 15.81 14.57 19.22
CA ALA A 33 16.11 14.78 20.62
C ALA A 33 15.75 13.55 21.46
N LEU A 34 14.60 12.92 21.24
CA LEU A 34 14.19 11.70 21.94
C LEU A 34 15.13 10.52 21.62
N LEU A 35 15.51 10.33 20.35
CA LEU A 35 16.48 9.30 19.95
C LEU A 35 17.84 9.49 20.62
N THR A 36 18.29 10.75 20.71
CA THR A 36 19.55 11.10 21.36
C THR A 36 19.48 10.93 22.88
N TYR A 37 18.40 11.42 23.50
CA TYR A 37 18.15 11.30 24.94
C TYR A 37 18.10 9.83 25.41
N PHE A 38 17.42 8.96 24.65
CA PHE A 38 17.35 7.53 24.97
C PHE A 38 18.54 6.71 24.45
N GLY A 39 19.51 7.33 23.76
CA GLY A 39 20.69 6.65 23.22
C GLY A 39 20.36 5.56 22.18
N LYS A 40 19.28 5.73 21.39
CA LYS A 40 18.75 4.68 20.49
C LYS A 40 19.32 4.70 19.07
N TRP A 41 20.32 5.55 18.78
CA TRP A 41 20.96 5.64 17.46
C TRP A 41 21.58 4.32 16.99
N LYS A 42 22.38 3.65 17.83
CA LYS A 42 23.01 2.38 17.47
C LYS A 42 21.97 1.29 17.19
N TRP A 43 20.95 1.20 18.06
CA TRP A 43 19.85 0.25 17.89
C TRP A 43 19.07 0.51 16.60
N LEU A 44 18.71 1.76 16.32
CA LEU A 44 17.98 2.11 15.10
C LEU A 44 18.79 1.71 13.85
N TRP A 45 20.08 2.04 13.82
CA TRP A 45 20.97 1.68 12.72
C TRP A 45 21.10 0.16 12.56
N SER A 46 21.55 -0.54 13.61
CA SER A 46 21.90 -1.97 13.51
C SER A 46 20.69 -2.90 13.42
N GLU A 47 19.55 -2.53 14.01
CA GLU A 47 18.38 -3.40 14.08
C GLU A 47 17.35 -3.12 13.01
N TRP A 48 17.19 -1.88 12.53
CA TRP A 48 16.09 -1.52 11.63
C TRP A 48 16.58 -1.00 10.29
N LEU A 49 17.42 0.04 10.29
CA LEU A 49 17.77 0.74 9.05
C LEU A 49 18.59 -0.15 8.10
N THR A 50 19.51 -0.94 8.65
CA THR A 50 20.33 -1.89 7.88
C THR A 50 19.74 -3.29 7.82
N SER A 51 18.51 -3.49 8.33
CA SER A 51 17.89 -4.81 8.40
C SER A 51 17.59 -5.37 7.03
N VAL A 52 17.86 -6.66 6.85
CA VAL A 52 17.40 -7.45 5.69
C VAL A 52 16.20 -8.34 6.01
N ASP A 53 15.83 -8.46 7.29
CA ASP A 53 14.67 -9.23 7.74
C ASP A 53 13.35 -8.68 7.17
N HIS A 54 12.65 -9.52 6.41
CA HIS A 54 11.35 -9.24 5.80
C HIS A 54 10.30 -8.74 6.80
N LYS A 55 10.33 -9.21 8.06
CA LYS A 55 9.39 -8.79 9.12
C LYS A 55 9.59 -7.32 9.46
N LYS A 56 10.85 -6.93 9.71
CA LYS A 56 11.19 -5.55 10.06
C LYS A 56 10.95 -4.59 8.91
N ILE A 57 11.32 -4.98 7.69
CA ILE A 57 11.05 -4.19 6.46
C ILE A 57 9.54 -4.00 6.27
N GLY A 58 8.75 -5.07 6.43
CA GLY A 58 7.30 -4.99 6.33
C GLY A 58 6.66 -4.07 7.37
N ILE A 59 7.15 -4.10 8.61
CA ILE A 59 6.73 -3.17 9.67
C ILE A 59 7.05 -1.72 9.28
N MET A 60 8.26 -1.44 8.79
CA MET A 60 8.65 -0.09 8.38
C MET A 60 7.76 0.42 7.23
N TYR A 61 7.44 -0.42 6.25
CA TYR A 61 6.48 -0.09 5.18
C TYR A 61 5.11 0.34 5.74
N ILE A 62 4.55 -0.44 6.66
CA ILE A 62 3.24 -0.14 7.28
C ILE A 62 3.31 1.15 8.11
N VAL A 63 4.40 1.38 8.85
CA VAL A 63 4.58 2.61 9.64
C VAL A 63 4.60 3.84 8.74
N VAL A 64 5.37 3.81 7.65
CA VAL A 64 5.41 4.94 6.69
C VAL A 64 4.04 5.13 6.05
N ALA A 65 3.34 4.06 5.66
CA ALA A 65 1.99 4.13 5.11
C ALA A 65 1.00 4.80 6.09
N MET A 66 1.05 4.44 7.38
CA MET A 66 0.20 5.04 8.41
C MET A 66 0.50 6.52 8.67
N VAL A 67 1.77 6.94 8.56
CA VAL A 67 2.13 8.36 8.64
C VAL A 67 1.64 9.12 7.41
N MET A 68 1.81 8.55 6.22
CA MET A 68 1.35 9.15 4.97
C MET A 68 -0.18 9.21 4.87
N LEU A 69 -0.91 8.30 5.53
CA LEU A 69 -2.36 8.38 5.71
C LEU A 69 -2.76 9.70 6.40
N LEU A 70 -2.02 10.16 7.41
CA LEU A 70 -2.31 11.41 8.09
C LEU A 70 -2.18 12.61 7.14
N ARG A 71 -1.11 12.63 6.33
CA ARG A 71 -0.92 13.68 5.32
C ARG A 71 -2.03 13.63 4.25
N GLY A 72 -2.28 12.46 3.66
CA GLY A 72 -3.32 12.31 2.65
C GLY A 72 -4.71 12.67 3.18
N PHE A 73 -5.02 12.36 4.44
CA PHE A 73 -6.29 12.72 5.05
C PHE A 73 -6.40 14.21 5.41
N ALA A 74 -5.30 14.85 5.82
CA ALA A 74 -5.27 16.31 6.00
C ALA A 74 -5.64 17.03 4.70
N ASP A 75 -5.06 16.61 3.58
CA ASP A 75 -5.41 17.13 2.24
C ASP A 75 -6.88 16.91 1.90
N ALA A 76 -7.44 15.74 2.23
CA ALA A 76 -8.85 15.44 2.01
C ALA A 76 -9.80 16.36 2.79
N ILE A 77 -9.49 16.62 4.06
CA ILE A 77 -10.27 17.54 4.90
C ILE A 77 -10.20 18.95 4.33
N MET A 78 -9.00 19.43 3.98
CA MET A 78 -8.83 20.76 3.38
C MET A 78 -9.64 20.92 2.09
N MET A 79 -9.61 19.93 1.20
CA MET A 79 -10.41 19.94 -0.03
C MET A 79 -11.91 19.99 0.25
N ARG A 80 -12.41 19.22 1.22
CA ARG A 80 -13.84 19.20 1.58
C ARG A 80 -14.28 20.50 2.24
N SER A 81 -13.46 21.06 3.11
CA SER A 81 -13.70 22.37 3.72
C SER A 81 -13.77 23.48 2.66
N GLN A 82 -12.85 23.51 1.69
CA GLN A 82 -12.91 24.49 0.59
C GLN A 82 -14.20 24.34 -0.22
N GLN A 83 -14.60 23.12 -0.60
CA GLN A 83 -15.83 22.91 -1.38
C GLN A 83 -17.10 23.30 -0.61
N ALA A 84 -17.15 23.05 0.69
CA ALA A 84 -18.27 23.45 1.53
C ALA A 84 -18.41 24.98 1.62
N LEU A 85 -17.28 25.70 1.72
CA LEU A 85 -17.26 27.17 1.73
C LEU A 85 -17.58 27.76 0.36
N ALA A 86 -16.93 27.28 -0.70
CA ALA A 86 -17.14 27.79 -2.05
C ALA A 86 -18.57 27.59 -2.56
N SER A 87 -19.24 26.51 -2.14
CA SER A 87 -20.67 26.29 -2.46
C SER A 87 -21.62 27.16 -1.63
N ALA A 88 -21.15 27.74 -0.52
CA ALA A 88 -21.91 28.72 0.27
C ALA A 88 -21.82 30.16 -0.29
N GLY A 89 -21.06 30.37 -1.37
CA GLY A 89 -20.80 31.70 -1.94
C GLY A 89 -19.61 32.42 -1.33
N GLU A 90 -18.83 31.75 -0.48
CA GLU A 90 -17.60 32.30 0.13
C GLU A 90 -16.38 32.07 -0.78
N ALA A 91 -15.38 32.96 -0.70
CA ALA A 91 -14.12 32.77 -1.43
C ALA A 91 -13.33 31.53 -0.95
N GLY A 92 -13.52 31.13 0.31
CA GLY A 92 -12.76 30.05 0.94
C GLY A 92 -11.32 30.45 1.26
N PHE A 93 -10.45 29.44 1.42
CA PHE A 93 -9.05 29.62 1.86
C PHE A 93 -8.03 28.93 0.95
N LEU A 94 -8.47 28.16 -0.05
CA LEU A 94 -7.60 27.53 -1.04
C LEU A 94 -7.84 28.13 -2.42
N PRO A 95 -6.94 29.03 -2.88
CA PRO A 95 -6.86 29.42 -4.29
C PRO A 95 -6.65 28.19 -5.20
N PRO A 96 -7.00 28.29 -6.51
CA PRO A 96 -6.80 27.19 -7.46
C PRO A 96 -5.38 26.63 -7.47
N HIS A 97 -4.37 27.51 -7.43
CA HIS A 97 -2.95 27.13 -7.38
C HIS A 97 -2.63 26.14 -6.26
N HIS A 98 -3.18 26.35 -5.05
CA HIS A 98 -2.99 25.43 -3.91
C HIS A 98 -3.92 24.23 -3.98
N TYR A 99 -5.20 24.44 -4.32
CA TYR A 99 -6.18 23.37 -4.39
C TYR A 99 -5.74 22.28 -5.39
N ASP A 100 -5.17 22.70 -6.52
CA ASP A 100 -4.75 21.79 -7.59
C ASP A 100 -3.52 20.97 -7.21
N GLN A 101 -2.61 21.55 -6.44
CA GLN A 101 -1.51 20.83 -5.81
C GLN A 101 -2.01 19.83 -4.78
N ILE A 102 -2.96 20.24 -3.92
CA ILE A 102 -3.47 19.41 -2.82
C ILE A 102 -4.19 18.18 -3.37
N PHE A 103 -5.09 18.31 -4.35
CA PHE A 103 -5.77 17.11 -4.87
C PHE A 103 -4.80 16.20 -5.65
N THR A 104 -3.77 16.78 -6.27
CA THR A 104 -2.74 16.02 -6.99
C THR A 104 -1.87 15.24 -6.01
N ALA A 105 -1.36 15.91 -4.96
CA ALA A 105 -0.59 15.30 -3.88
C ALA A 105 -1.41 14.23 -3.15
N HIS A 106 -2.65 14.53 -2.76
CA HIS A 106 -3.56 13.58 -2.11
C HIS A 106 -3.69 12.27 -2.91
N GLY A 107 -4.01 12.38 -4.21
CA GLY A 107 -4.18 11.20 -5.06
C GLY A 107 -2.90 10.37 -5.17
N VAL A 108 -1.75 11.03 -5.36
CA VAL A 108 -0.44 10.36 -5.43
C VAL A 108 -0.09 9.68 -4.11
N ILE A 109 -0.24 10.39 -2.99
CA ILE A 109 0.07 9.87 -1.65
C ILE A 109 -0.79 8.67 -1.32
N MET A 110 -2.11 8.76 -1.51
CA MET A 110 -3.02 7.72 -1.07
C MET A 110 -2.83 6.41 -1.87
N ILE A 111 -2.50 6.50 -3.16
CA ILE A 111 -2.27 5.34 -4.02
C ILE A 111 -0.85 4.79 -3.83
N PHE A 112 0.18 5.61 -4.06
CA PHE A 112 1.57 5.15 -4.13
C PHE A 112 2.27 5.09 -2.78
N PHE A 113 1.90 5.95 -1.83
CA PHE A 113 2.62 6.11 -0.57
C PHE A 113 1.84 5.73 0.68
N MET A 114 0.57 5.32 0.53
CA MET A 114 -0.24 4.73 1.58
C MET A 114 -0.72 3.33 1.18
N ALA A 115 -1.57 3.19 0.16
CA ALA A 115 -2.16 1.90 -0.19
C ALA A 115 -1.11 0.87 -0.62
N MET A 116 -0.25 1.22 -1.58
CA MET A 116 0.79 0.33 -2.08
C MET A 116 1.75 -0.15 -0.97
N PRO A 117 2.42 0.73 -0.19
CA PRO A 117 3.33 0.28 0.86
C PRO A 117 2.64 -0.47 1.99
N PHE A 118 1.39 -0.16 2.32
CA PHE A 118 0.66 -0.94 3.33
C PHE A 118 0.50 -2.39 2.87
N VAL A 119 0.03 -2.59 1.64
CA VAL A 119 -0.17 -3.91 1.04
C VAL A 119 1.17 -4.67 0.90
N VAL A 120 2.21 -4.00 0.38
CA VAL A 120 3.56 -4.57 0.29
C VAL A 120 4.13 -4.92 1.66
N GLY A 121 3.85 -4.10 2.67
CA GLY A 121 4.27 -4.33 4.05
C GLY A 121 3.62 -5.58 4.65
N LEU A 122 2.31 -5.76 4.44
CA LEU A 122 1.60 -6.98 4.85
C LEU A 122 2.14 -8.22 4.13
N MET A 123 2.38 -8.13 2.82
CA MET A 123 3.01 -9.22 2.05
C MET A 123 4.40 -9.56 2.60
N ASN A 124 5.20 -8.54 2.91
CA ASN A 124 6.52 -8.70 3.51
C ASN A 124 6.47 -9.43 4.84
N VAL A 125 5.61 -9.02 5.77
CA VAL A 125 5.51 -9.67 7.08
C VAL A 125 5.08 -11.13 6.96
N VAL A 126 4.07 -11.41 6.12
CA VAL A 126 3.30 -12.66 6.24
C VAL A 126 3.68 -13.72 5.21
N VAL A 127 4.02 -13.36 3.96
CA VAL A 127 4.19 -14.35 2.88
C VAL A 127 5.29 -15.38 3.21
N PRO A 128 6.51 -15.00 3.64
CA PRO A 128 7.55 -15.98 3.97
C PRO A 128 7.13 -16.93 5.10
N LEU A 129 6.42 -16.40 6.11
CA LEU A 129 5.88 -17.21 7.22
C LEU A 129 4.83 -18.21 6.72
N GLN A 130 3.94 -17.80 5.82
CA GLN A 130 2.89 -18.66 5.27
C GLN A 130 3.40 -19.80 4.38
N ILE A 131 4.54 -19.61 3.73
CA ILE A 131 5.15 -20.65 2.88
C ILE A 131 6.19 -21.51 3.60
N GLY A 132 6.42 -21.27 4.89
CA GLY A 132 7.42 -22.01 5.68
C GLY A 132 8.87 -21.66 5.32
N ALA A 133 9.13 -20.44 4.83
CA ALA A 133 10.47 -19.97 4.48
C ALA A 133 11.12 -19.18 5.63
N ARG A 134 12.46 -19.16 5.67
CA ARG A 134 13.24 -18.40 6.66
C ARG A 134 13.38 -16.92 6.33
N ASP A 135 13.38 -16.57 5.05
CA ASP A 135 13.41 -15.20 4.55
C ASP A 135 12.90 -15.16 3.09
N VAL A 136 12.96 -13.99 2.45
CA VAL A 136 12.71 -13.79 1.01
C VAL A 136 13.91 -14.20 0.15
N ALA A 137 13.68 -14.35 -1.16
CA ALA A 137 14.71 -14.79 -2.13
C ALA A 137 15.88 -13.81 -2.25
N PHE A 138 15.60 -12.51 -2.15
CA PHE A 138 16.61 -11.46 -2.26
C PHE A 138 16.50 -10.47 -1.08
N PRO A 139 17.08 -10.78 0.10
CA PRO A 139 16.96 -9.94 1.29
C PRO A 139 17.53 -8.52 1.11
N PHE A 140 18.66 -8.40 0.41
CA PHE A 140 19.24 -7.09 0.08
C PHE A 140 18.36 -6.26 -0.85
N LEU A 141 17.81 -6.87 -1.91
CA LEU A 141 16.87 -6.18 -2.82
C LEU A 141 15.63 -5.71 -2.05
N ASN A 142 15.15 -6.51 -1.09
CA ASN A 142 14.02 -6.12 -0.24
C ASN A 142 14.30 -4.84 0.55
N SER A 143 15.49 -4.73 1.14
CA SER A 143 15.94 -3.52 1.85
C SER A 143 16.06 -2.33 0.88
N LEU A 144 16.68 -2.52 -0.28
CA LEU A 144 16.84 -1.48 -1.29
C LEU A 144 15.49 -0.98 -1.84
N SER A 145 14.53 -1.89 -2.08
CA SER A 145 13.17 -1.55 -2.51
C SER A 145 12.45 -0.65 -1.52
N PHE A 146 12.56 -0.96 -0.22
CA PHE A 146 12.01 -0.11 0.84
C PHE A 146 12.63 1.28 0.81
N TRP A 147 13.95 1.35 0.69
CA TRP A 147 14.63 2.64 0.71
C TRP A 147 14.36 3.50 -0.53
N PHE A 148 14.20 2.91 -1.72
CA PHE A 148 13.74 3.67 -2.90
C PHE A 148 12.32 4.20 -2.75
N PHE A 149 11.42 3.42 -2.13
CA PHE A 149 10.10 3.91 -1.74
C PHE A 149 10.21 5.11 -0.78
N VAL A 150 11.06 5.03 0.24
CA VAL A 150 11.27 6.14 1.18
C VAL A 150 11.82 7.38 0.47
N VAL A 151 12.71 7.23 -0.53
CA VAL A 151 13.17 8.37 -1.34
C VAL A 151 12.01 9.08 -2.03
N GLY A 152 11.10 8.32 -2.65
CA GLY A 152 9.89 8.88 -3.27
C GLY A 152 9.03 9.66 -2.27
N VAL A 153 8.83 9.08 -1.07
CA VAL A 153 8.12 9.73 0.05
C VAL A 153 8.81 11.02 0.50
N VAL A 154 10.14 11.00 0.62
CA VAL A 154 10.90 12.19 1.02
C VAL A 154 10.78 13.28 -0.05
N LEU A 155 10.94 12.96 -1.33
CA LEU A 155 10.82 13.94 -2.43
C LEU A 155 9.46 14.63 -2.47
N ILE A 156 8.36 13.87 -2.37
CA ILE A 156 7.01 14.46 -2.38
C ILE A 156 6.74 15.32 -1.14
N ASN A 157 7.35 15.02 0.01
CA ASN A 157 7.20 15.83 1.22
C ASN A 157 8.12 17.06 1.21
N ILE A 158 9.30 17.00 0.59
CA ILE A 158 10.17 18.18 0.37
C ILE A 158 9.44 19.20 -0.51
N SER A 159 8.71 18.75 -1.54
CA SER A 159 7.96 19.65 -2.43
C SER A 159 6.93 20.56 -1.72
N LEU A 160 6.50 20.19 -0.50
CA LEU A 160 5.60 21.00 0.31
C LEU A 160 6.29 22.25 0.88
N GLY A 161 7.58 22.17 1.20
CA GLY A 161 8.32 23.29 1.81
C GLY A 161 9.31 23.99 0.88
N VAL A 162 9.70 23.34 -0.22
CA VAL A 162 10.67 23.87 -1.19
C VAL A 162 10.15 23.63 -2.61
N GLY A 163 9.72 24.70 -3.25
CA GLY A 163 9.02 24.68 -4.53
C GLY A 163 7.52 24.48 -4.35
N GLU A 164 6.95 23.66 -5.23
CA GLU A 164 5.53 23.31 -5.27
C GLU A 164 5.40 21.88 -5.79
N PHE A 165 4.23 21.26 -5.61
CA PHE A 165 3.92 19.97 -6.25
C PHE A 165 3.17 20.14 -7.58
N ALA A 166 2.99 19.07 -8.34
CA ALA A 166 2.29 19.11 -9.61
C ALA A 166 0.83 19.58 -9.44
N GLN A 167 0.36 20.44 -10.36
CA GLN A 167 -1.03 20.93 -10.42
C GLN A 167 -1.88 20.18 -11.47
N THR A 168 -1.37 19.06 -11.97
CA THR A 168 -1.87 18.39 -13.18
C THR A 168 -2.76 17.18 -12.90
N GLY A 169 -3.09 16.92 -11.63
CA GLY A 169 -3.67 15.67 -11.17
C GLY A 169 -2.66 14.52 -11.13
N TRP A 170 -3.06 13.45 -10.42
CA TRP A 170 -2.17 12.36 -10.01
C TRP A 170 -1.51 11.57 -11.16
N LEU A 171 -2.01 11.70 -12.39
CA LEU A 171 -1.46 11.05 -13.60
C LEU A 171 -0.74 12.01 -14.55
N ALA A 172 -0.58 13.28 -14.20
CA ALA A 172 0.19 14.27 -14.95
C ALA A 172 -0.05 14.26 -16.48
N TYR A 173 -1.29 14.44 -16.91
CA TYR A 173 -1.65 14.36 -18.33
C TYR A 173 -0.97 15.45 -19.17
N PRO A 174 -0.31 15.09 -20.29
CA PRO A 174 -0.08 16.00 -21.40
C PRO A 174 -1.42 16.45 -22.02
N PRO A 175 -1.51 17.67 -22.55
CA PRO A 175 -0.41 18.63 -22.68
C PRO A 175 -0.11 19.41 -21.40
N LEU A 176 -1.00 19.41 -20.39
CA LEU A 176 -0.89 20.26 -19.19
C LEU A 176 0.41 20.04 -18.40
N SER A 177 0.96 18.82 -18.38
CA SER A 177 2.23 18.50 -17.72
C SER A 177 3.48 18.86 -18.53
N GLY A 178 3.35 19.34 -19.76
CA GLY A 178 4.47 19.82 -20.58
C GLY A 178 5.04 21.15 -20.05
N LYS A 179 6.32 21.45 -20.37
CA LYS A 179 6.98 22.68 -19.92
C LYS A 179 6.30 23.97 -20.41
N GLU A 180 5.59 23.91 -21.54
CA GLU A 180 4.84 25.06 -22.09
C GLU A 180 3.72 25.51 -21.16
N TYR A 181 2.94 24.56 -20.62
CA TYR A 181 1.79 24.85 -19.75
C TYR A 181 2.11 24.79 -18.26
N SER A 182 3.12 24.01 -17.87
CA SER A 182 3.59 23.88 -16.48
C SER A 182 5.12 24.02 -16.44
N PRO A 183 5.65 25.26 -16.48
CA PRO A 183 7.09 25.53 -16.49
C PRO A 183 7.76 25.32 -15.13
N GLY A 184 6.97 25.29 -14.05
CA GLY A 184 7.44 25.07 -12.67
C GLY A 184 7.96 23.66 -12.42
N VAL A 185 8.55 23.47 -11.23
CA VAL A 185 9.20 22.22 -10.80
C VAL A 185 8.22 21.15 -10.32
N GLY A 186 6.93 21.47 -10.17
CA GLY A 186 5.95 20.57 -9.55
C GLY A 186 5.79 19.24 -10.28
N VAL A 187 5.74 19.25 -11.61
CA VAL A 187 5.71 18.01 -12.42
C VAL A 187 7.03 17.25 -12.31
N ASP A 188 8.15 17.94 -12.14
CA ASP A 188 9.46 17.28 -12.00
C ASP A 188 9.57 16.55 -10.65
N TYR A 189 9.01 17.11 -9.57
CA TYR A 189 8.83 16.40 -8.31
C TYR A 189 7.99 15.13 -8.49
N TRP A 190 6.87 15.21 -9.22
CA TRP A 190 6.02 14.05 -9.52
C TRP A 190 6.79 12.97 -10.29
N ILE A 191 7.55 13.36 -11.32
CA ILE A 191 8.38 12.47 -12.15
C ILE A 191 9.37 11.69 -11.29
N TRP A 192 10.26 12.37 -10.57
CA TRP A 192 11.37 11.70 -9.90
C TRP A 192 10.94 10.99 -8.62
N SER A 193 9.89 11.48 -7.95
CA SER A 193 9.29 10.78 -6.81
C SER A 193 8.75 9.40 -7.22
N LEU A 194 8.00 9.33 -8.32
CA LEU A 194 7.43 8.06 -8.80
C LEU A 194 8.42 7.19 -9.56
N GLN A 195 9.35 7.77 -10.33
CA GLN A 195 10.34 6.98 -11.08
C GLN A 195 11.26 6.20 -10.13
N ILE A 196 11.78 6.86 -9.09
CA ILE A 196 12.65 6.20 -8.11
C ILE A 196 11.86 5.18 -7.29
N SER A 197 10.68 5.54 -6.79
CA SER A 197 9.83 4.61 -6.04
C SER A 197 9.38 3.42 -6.88
N GLY A 198 9.09 3.63 -8.16
CA GLY A 198 8.64 2.61 -9.11
C GLY A 198 9.70 1.53 -9.36
N LEU A 199 10.99 1.91 -9.39
CA LEU A 199 12.09 0.94 -9.43
C LEU A 199 12.07 0.03 -8.20
N GLY A 200 11.86 0.60 -7.00
CA GLY A 200 11.71 -0.17 -5.77
C GLY A 200 10.53 -1.15 -5.83
N THR A 201 9.37 -0.70 -6.32
CA THR A 201 8.19 -1.57 -6.46
C THR A 201 8.42 -2.72 -7.43
N LEU A 202 9.07 -2.47 -8.59
CA LEU A 202 9.41 -3.52 -9.55
C LEU A 202 10.32 -4.59 -8.93
N LEU A 203 11.36 -4.16 -8.21
CA LEU A 203 12.27 -5.08 -7.50
C LEU A 203 11.54 -5.92 -6.44
N THR A 204 10.59 -5.33 -5.72
CA THR A 204 9.72 -6.06 -4.78
C THR A 204 8.89 -7.13 -5.52
N GLY A 205 8.30 -6.79 -6.66
CA GLY A 205 7.54 -7.73 -7.49
C GLY A 205 8.35 -8.97 -7.87
N VAL A 206 9.55 -8.74 -8.41
CA VAL A 206 10.48 -9.82 -8.78
C VAL A 206 10.87 -10.67 -7.57
N ASN A 207 11.13 -10.04 -6.42
CA ASN A 207 11.54 -10.72 -5.20
C ASN A 207 10.48 -11.69 -4.68
N PHE A 208 9.25 -11.23 -4.49
CA PHE A 208 8.19 -12.11 -3.99
C PHE A 208 7.74 -13.15 -5.01
N PHE A 209 7.79 -12.85 -6.30
CA PHE A 209 7.56 -13.87 -7.34
C PHE A 209 8.56 -15.02 -7.22
N ALA A 210 9.86 -14.72 -7.11
CA ALA A 210 10.89 -15.74 -6.92
C ALA A 210 10.71 -16.49 -5.59
N THR A 211 10.45 -15.77 -4.50
CA THR A 211 10.24 -16.31 -3.16
C THR A 211 9.12 -17.35 -3.14
N ILE A 212 7.92 -16.97 -3.62
CA ILE A 212 6.75 -17.85 -3.60
C ILE A 212 6.96 -19.10 -4.45
N LEU A 213 7.66 -19.00 -5.58
CA LEU A 213 7.85 -20.16 -6.45
C LEU A 213 8.97 -21.09 -5.98
N LYS A 214 10.07 -20.56 -5.44
CA LYS A 214 11.32 -21.30 -5.22
C LYS A 214 11.65 -21.59 -3.75
N MET A 215 11.10 -20.87 -2.79
CA MET A 215 11.48 -21.00 -1.36
C MET A 215 10.41 -21.64 -0.47
N ARG A 216 9.38 -22.25 -1.06
CA ARG A 216 8.35 -22.95 -0.29
C ARG A 216 8.91 -24.14 0.48
N ALA A 217 8.31 -24.37 1.63
CA ALA A 217 8.50 -25.59 2.39
C ALA A 217 8.19 -26.85 1.55
N PRO A 218 8.98 -27.92 1.74
CA PRO A 218 8.76 -29.20 1.06
C PRO A 218 7.35 -29.76 1.35
N GLY A 219 6.74 -30.37 0.33
CA GLY A 219 5.37 -30.92 0.42
C GLY A 219 4.24 -29.91 0.12
N MET A 220 4.56 -28.63 -0.11
CA MET A 220 3.60 -27.58 -0.50
C MET A 220 3.56 -27.35 -2.03
N PRO A 221 2.77 -28.11 -2.82
CA PRO A 221 2.50 -27.75 -4.20
C PRO A 221 1.71 -26.43 -4.26
N MET A 222 1.68 -25.80 -5.43
CA MET A 222 0.96 -24.53 -5.65
C MET A 222 -0.48 -24.57 -5.11
N MET A 223 -1.22 -25.65 -5.38
CA MET A 223 -2.61 -25.78 -4.95
C MET A 223 -2.80 -26.11 -3.45
N LYS A 224 -1.75 -26.07 -2.63
CA LYS A 224 -1.85 -26.09 -1.15
C LYS A 224 -1.49 -24.76 -0.48
N MET A 225 -1.02 -23.77 -1.22
CA MET A 225 -0.66 -22.47 -0.63
C MET A 225 -1.89 -21.75 -0.04
N PRO A 226 -1.74 -21.00 1.05
CA PRO A 226 -2.79 -20.10 1.54
C PRO A 226 -3.27 -19.12 0.47
N VAL A 227 -4.51 -18.66 0.57
CA VAL A 227 -5.10 -17.80 -0.48
C VAL A 227 -4.45 -16.42 -0.49
N PHE A 228 -4.01 -15.91 0.67
CA PHE A 228 -3.19 -14.70 0.72
C PHE A 228 -1.90 -14.83 -0.10
N THR A 229 -1.22 -15.97 -0.04
CA THR A 229 0.00 -16.20 -0.83
C THR A 229 -0.30 -16.32 -2.33
N TRP A 230 -1.41 -16.95 -2.73
CA TRP A 230 -1.86 -16.94 -4.13
C TRP A 230 -2.18 -15.54 -4.67
N ALA A 231 -2.87 -14.74 -3.87
CA ALA A 231 -3.19 -13.37 -4.22
C ALA A 231 -1.92 -12.51 -4.33
N ALA A 232 -0.99 -12.66 -3.38
CA ALA A 232 0.33 -12.04 -3.43
C ALA A 232 1.08 -12.46 -4.70
N LEU A 233 1.10 -13.73 -5.08
CA LEU A 233 1.73 -14.19 -6.32
C LEU A 233 1.16 -13.47 -7.55
N CYS A 234 -0.17 -13.42 -7.66
CA CYS A 234 -0.86 -12.74 -8.76
C CYS A 234 -0.52 -11.24 -8.79
N THR A 235 -0.52 -10.57 -7.64
CA THR A 235 -0.08 -9.17 -7.52
C THR A 235 1.35 -8.97 -7.99
N ASN A 236 2.28 -9.86 -7.63
CA ASN A 236 3.67 -9.74 -8.07
C ASN A 236 3.83 -9.94 -9.59
N VAL A 237 3.04 -10.84 -10.19
CA VAL A 237 2.98 -10.97 -11.66
C VAL A 237 2.50 -9.67 -12.30
N LEU A 238 1.44 -9.05 -11.78
CA LEU A 238 0.97 -7.75 -12.26
C LEU A 238 2.03 -6.67 -12.12
N ILE A 239 2.70 -6.58 -10.97
CA ILE A 239 3.78 -5.60 -10.76
C ILE A 239 4.87 -5.75 -11.82
N ILE A 240 5.36 -6.97 -12.05
CA ILE A 240 6.45 -7.24 -13.01
C ILE A 240 6.08 -6.82 -14.43
N VAL A 241 4.82 -7.02 -14.85
CA VAL A 241 4.37 -6.72 -16.21
C VAL A 241 3.96 -5.25 -16.37
N SER A 242 3.33 -4.65 -15.35
CA SER A 242 2.72 -3.32 -15.45
C SER A 242 3.68 -2.16 -15.16
N PHE A 243 4.57 -2.29 -14.16
CA PHE A 243 5.47 -1.19 -13.77
C PHE A 243 6.48 -0.76 -14.85
N PRO A 244 6.97 -1.64 -15.74
CA PRO A 244 7.77 -1.20 -16.88
C PRO A 244 7.04 -0.18 -17.76
N ILE A 245 5.72 -0.29 -17.92
CA ILE A 245 4.91 0.66 -18.70
C ILE A 245 4.94 2.05 -18.04
N LEU A 246 4.73 2.13 -16.72
CA LEU A 246 4.84 3.39 -15.97
C LEU A 246 6.24 3.99 -16.11
N THR A 247 7.27 3.17 -15.91
CA THR A 247 8.68 3.56 -15.95
C THR A 247 9.04 4.21 -17.30
N VAL A 248 8.60 3.60 -18.40
CA VAL A 248 8.83 4.14 -19.75
C VAL A 248 7.98 5.39 -19.98
N THR A 249 6.71 5.39 -19.58
CA THR A 249 5.81 6.53 -19.80
C THR A 249 6.30 7.80 -19.10
N ILE A 250 6.73 7.68 -17.83
CA ILE A 250 7.33 8.78 -17.08
C ILE A 250 8.69 9.17 -17.67
N ALA A 251 9.52 8.22 -18.12
CA ALA A 251 10.78 8.54 -18.78
C ALA A 251 10.56 9.33 -20.08
N LEU A 252 9.58 8.95 -20.91
CA LEU A 252 9.22 9.69 -22.13
C LEU A 252 8.73 11.10 -21.80
N LEU A 253 7.90 11.27 -20.77
CA LEU A 253 7.47 12.60 -20.30
C LEU A 253 8.65 13.43 -19.77
N THR A 254 9.61 12.78 -19.11
CA THR A 254 10.85 13.41 -18.65
C THR A 254 11.67 13.90 -19.84
N LEU A 255 11.80 13.10 -20.90
CA LEU A 255 12.51 13.51 -22.12
C LEU A 255 11.83 14.72 -22.78
N ASP A 256 10.50 14.73 -22.87
CA ASP A 256 9.74 15.86 -23.43
C ASP A 256 10.00 17.14 -22.62
N ARG A 257 10.04 17.03 -21.29
CA ARG A 257 10.33 18.18 -20.43
C ARG A 257 11.81 18.58 -20.45
N TYR A 258 12.76 17.65 -20.39
CA TYR A 258 14.17 17.97 -20.14
C TYR A 258 14.95 18.24 -21.42
N LEU A 259 14.66 17.48 -22.48
CA LEU A 259 15.41 17.50 -23.74
C LEU A 259 14.62 18.09 -24.91
N GLY A 260 13.36 18.47 -24.69
CA GLY A 260 12.51 19.05 -25.73
C GLY A 260 12.12 18.04 -26.81
N THR A 261 12.01 16.76 -26.46
CA THR A 261 11.46 15.77 -27.38
C THR A 261 9.97 16.00 -27.63
N HIS A 262 9.42 15.31 -28.63
CA HIS A 262 8.06 15.49 -29.11
C HIS A 262 7.26 14.18 -29.03
N PHE A 263 7.28 13.47 -27.90
CA PHE A 263 6.47 12.27 -27.72
C PHE A 263 4.99 12.62 -27.55
N PHE A 264 4.68 13.56 -26.66
CA PHE A 264 3.32 13.91 -26.26
C PHE A 264 2.96 15.40 -26.45
N THR A 265 3.85 16.17 -27.08
CA THR A 265 3.62 17.59 -27.40
C THR A 265 2.52 17.77 -28.44
N ASN A 266 1.93 18.97 -28.50
CA ASN A 266 0.92 19.30 -29.52
C ASN A 266 1.53 19.52 -30.92
N ASP A 267 2.76 20.05 -30.96
CA ASP A 267 3.47 20.38 -32.19
C ASP A 267 4.51 19.31 -32.56
N MET A 268 5.09 19.47 -33.76
CA MET A 268 6.24 18.69 -34.25
C MET A 268 6.01 17.17 -34.30
N GLY A 269 4.75 16.75 -34.45
CA GLY A 269 4.35 15.35 -34.64
C GLY A 269 4.06 14.57 -33.36
N GLY A 270 4.13 15.21 -32.18
CA GLY A 270 3.76 14.58 -30.91
C GLY A 270 2.27 14.22 -30.82
N ASN A 271 1.94 13.28 -29.93
CA ASN A 271 0.56 12.84 -29.73
C ASN A 271 0.26 12.60 -28.24
N MET A 272 -0.47 13.55 -27.63
CA MET A 272 -0.87 13.47 -26.22
C MET A 272 -1.74 12.25 -25.90
N MET A 273 -2.58 11.78 -26.83
CA MET A 273 -3.47 10.63 -26.61
C MET A 273 -2.69 9.34 -26.37
N MET A 274 -1.47 9.23 -26.90
CA MET A 274 -0.60 8.08 -26.64
C MET A 274 -0.22 7.99 -25.16
N TYR A 275 0.05 9.13 -24.50
CA TYR A 275 0.31 9.14 -23.06
C TYR A 275 -0.89 8.58 -22.28
N ILE A 276 -2.11 9.05 -22.59
CA ILE A 276 -3.33 8.59 -21.92
C ILE A 276 -3.50 7.08 -22.10
N ASN A 277 -3.24 6.56 -23.30
CA ASN A 277 -3.29 5.12 -23.54
C ASN A 277 -2.24 4.35 -22.71
N LEU A 278 -0.97 4.77 -22.73
CA LEU A 278 0.12 4.10 -22.02
C LEU A 278 -0.04 4.15 -20.51
N ILE A 279 -0.35 5.32 -19.95
CA ILE A 279 -0.46 5.49 -18.50
C ILE A 279 -1.60 4.64 -17.94
N TRP A 280 -2.72 4.47 -18.66
CA TRP A 280 -3.81 3.61 -18.20
C TRP A 280 -3.55 2.13 -18.43
N ALA A 281 -2.76 1.76 -19.43
CA ALA A 281 -2.29 0.38 -19.59
C ALA A 281 -1.48 -0.10 -18.37
N TRP A 282 -0.83 0.82 -17.64
CA TRP A 282 -0.34 0.58 -16.28
C TRP A 282 -1.42 0.78 -15.20
N GLY A 283 -2.12 1.91 -15.24
CA GLY A 283 -2.92 2.40 -14.13
C GLY A 283 -4.13 1.55 -13.79
N HIS A 284 -4.68 0.79 -14.75
CA HIS A 284 -5.75 -0.13 -14.45
C HIS A 284 -5.27 -1.45 -13.81
N PRO A 285 -4.22 -2.13 -14.30
CA PRO A 285 -3.58 -3.18 -13.52
C PRO A 285 -3.19 -2.78 -12.09
N GLU A 286 -2.73 -1.54 -11.88
CA GLU A 286 -2.37 -1.01 -10.56
C GLU A 286 -3.51 -1.12 -9.54
N VAL A 287 -4.75 -0.83 -9.92
CA VAL A 287 -5.87 -0.95 -8.96
C VAL A 287 -6.10 -2.40 -8.53
N TYR A 288 -5.75 -3.38 -9.37
CA TYR A 288 -5.79 -4.80 -8.99
C TYR A 288 -4.58 -5.21 -8.15
N ILE A 289 -3.41 -4.63 -8.39
CA ILE A 289 -2.22 -4.79 -7.54
C ILE A 289 -2.56 -4.44 -6.08
N LEU A 290 -3.38 -3.40 -5.87
CA LEU A 290 -3.85 -3.01 -4.54
C LEU A 290 -4.93 -3.95 -3.96
N VAL A 291 -5.92 -4.34 -4.76
CA VAL A 291 -7.10 -5.07 -4.25
C VAL A 291 -6.88 -6.58 -4.08
N LEU A 292 -6.02 -7.20 -4.88
CA LEU A 292 -5.83 -8.65 -4.83
C LEU A 292 -5.26 -9.11 -3.47
N PRO A 293 -4.21 -8.49 -2.89
CA PRO A 293 -3.66 -8.95 -1.63
C PRO A 293 -4.66 -8.83 -0.49
N VAL A 294 -5.46 -7.76 -0.44
CA VAL A 294 -6.51 -7.60 0.57
C VAL A 294 -7.65 -8.61 0.40
N PHE A 295 -7.97 -9.05 -0.82
CA PHE A 295 -8.84 -10.21 -1.01
C PHE A 295 -8.24 -11.50 -0.41
N GLY A 296 -6.92 -11.62 -0.45
CA GLY A 296 -6.19 -12.63 0.30
C GLY A 296 -6.41 -12.50 1.80
N VAL A 297 -6.22 -11.28 2.35
CA VAL A 297 -6.44 -10.99 3.79
C VAL A 297 -7.85 -11.38 4.22
N PHE A 298 -8.88 -10.94 3.48
CA PHE A 298 -10.27 -11.26 3.79
C PHE A 298 -10.54 -12.76 3.76
N SER A 299 -9.90 -13.51 2.85
CA SER A 299 -9.99 -14.98 2.83
C SER A 299 -9.49 -15.61 4.13
N GLU A 300 -8.31 -15.20 4.59
CA GLU A 300 -7.70 -15.75 5.82
C GLU A 300 -8.50 -15.36 7.08
N VAL A 301 -8.92 -14.08 7.17
CA VAL A 301 -9.74 -13.58 8.27
C VAL A 301 -11.09 -14.31 8.32
N THR A 302 -11.73 -14.50 7.16
CA THR A 302 -13.04 -15.17 7.07
C THR A 302 -12.94 -16.63 7.52
N ALA A 303 -11.93 -17.38 7.06
CA ALA A 303 -11.73 -18.78 7.43
C ALA A 303 -11.42 -18.95 8.92
N THR A 304 -10.58 -18.08 9.48
CA THR A 304 -10.18 -18.10 10.89
C THR A 304 -11.36 -17.79 11.81
N PHE A 305 -12.04 -16.65 11.62
CA PHE A 305 -13.10 -16.25 12.54
C PHE A 305 -14.46 -16.89 12.28
N SER A 306 -14.65 -17.57 11.14
CA SER A 306 -15.79 -18.49 10.91
C SER A 306 -15.50 -19.92 11.40
N ARG A 307 -14.25 -20.21 11.80
CA ARG A 307 -13.76 -21.52 12.27
C ARG A 307 -14.02 -22.66 11.28
N LYS A 308 -13.93 -22.37 9.98
CA LYS A 308 -14.23 -23.31 8.90
C LYS A 308 -13.17 -23.20 7.81
N ARG A 309 -12.90 -24.31 7.11
CA ARG A 309 -12.10 -24.29 5.89
C ARG A 309 -12.76 -23.34 4.86
N LEU A 310 -11.93 -22.60 4.13
CA LEU A 310 -12.42 -21.69 3.10
C LEU A 310 -13.23 -22.44 2.03
N PHE A 311 -14.44 -21.97 1.76
CA PHE A 311 -15.32 -22.53 0.73
C PHE A 311 -14.81 -22.14 -0.66
N GLY A 312 -14.88 -23.08 -1.61
CA GLY A 312 -14.52 -22.80 -3.01
C GLY A 312 -13.05 -22.38 -3.22
N TYR A 313 -12.10 -22.93 -2.46
CA TYR A 313 -10.67 -22.60 -2.58
C TYR A 313 -10.16 -22.62 -4.03
N THR A 314 -10.44 -23.69 -4.78
CA THR A 314 -10.03 -23.80 -6.19
C THR A 314 -10.64 -22.70 -7.04
N SER A 315 -11.94 -22.42 -6.86
CA SER A 315 -12.64 -21.32 -7.52
C SER A 315 -12.06 -19.95 -7.18
N LEU A 316 -11.64 -19.73 -5.92
CA LEU A 316 -10.98 -18.49 -5.50
C LEU A 316 -9.62 -18.30 -6.16
N VAL A 317 -8.82 -19.36 -6.27
CA VAL A 317 -7.52 -19.32 -6.96
C VAL A 317 -7.72 -19.02 -8.44
N TRP A 318 -8.61 -19.75 -9.13
CA TRP A 318 -8.88 -19.52 -10.55
C TRP A 318 -9.50 -18.15 -10.83
N ALA A 319 -10.38 -17.65 -9.95
CA ALA A 319 -10.90 -16.29 -10.04
C ALA A 319 -9.77 -15.25 -9.94
N THR A 320 -8.78 -15.47 -9.08
CA THR A 320 -7.63 -14.57 -8.91
C THR A 320 -6.73 -14.58 -10.16
N ILE A 321 -6.49 -15.76 -10.74
CA ILE A 321 -5.75 -15.91 -12.00
C ILE A 321 -6.50 -15.23 -13.15
N ALA A 322 -7.82 -15.42 -13.24
CA ALA A 322 -8.65 -14.78 -14.26
C ALA A 322 -8.59 -13.25 -14.17
N ILE A 323 -8.68 -12.66 -12.96
CA ILE A 323 -8.50 -11.23 -12.75
C ILE A 323 -7.12 -10.78 -13.24
N THR A 324 -6.07 -11.55 -12.90
CA THR A 324 -4.69 -11.24 -13.30
C THR A 324 -4.56 -11.11 -14.82
N VAL A 325 -5.09 -12.08 -15.57
CA VAL A 325 -5.03 -12.06 -17.05
C VAL A 325 -5.91 -10.94 -17.61
N LEU A 326 -7.16 -10.84 -17.16
CA LEU A 326 -8.12 -9.89 -17.72
C LEU A 326 -7.78 -8.43 -17.41
N SER A 327 -7.02 -8.16 -16.34
CA SER A 327 -6.60 -6.80 -15.97
C SER A 327 -5.82 -6.07 -17.09
N PHE A 328 -5.22 -6.82 -18.01
CA PHE A 328 -4.46 -6.30 -19.13
C PHE A 328 -5.27 -6.04 -20.40
N ILE A 329 -6.60 -6.23 -20.42
CA ILE A 329 -7.42 -6.05 -21.64
C ILE A 329 -8.61 -5.11 -21.45
N VAL A 330 -8.53 -4.20 -20.48
CA VAL A 330 -9.66 -3.35 -20.08
C VAL A 330 -9.32 -1.87 -19.88
N TRP A 331 -8.05 -1.48 -19.99
CA TRP A 331 -7.58 -0.14 -19.62
C TRP A 331 -8.24 1.02 -20.40
N LEU A 332 -8.73 0.77 -21.63
CA LEU A 332 -9.37 1.80 -22.45
C LEU A 332 -10.63 2.39 -21.83
N HIS A 333 -11.29 1.69 -20.89
CA HIS A 333 -12.49 2.21 -20.25
C HIS A 333 -12.27 3.53 -19.49
N HIS A 334 -11.02 3.88 -19.17
CA HIS A 334 -10.69 5.15 -18.52
C HIS A 334 -10.80 6.35 -19.45
N PHE A 335 -10.91 6.13 -20.76
CA PHE A 335 -10.94 7.19 -21.77
C PHE A 335 -11.88 6.88 -22.93
N PHE A 336 -13.03 6.23 -22.66
CA PHE A 336 -14.10 6.05 -23.65
C PHE A 336 -14.54 7.36 -24.35
N THR A 337 -14.37 8.49 -23.68
CA THR A 337 -14.69 9.85 -24.14
C THR A 337 -13.61 10.47 -25.04
N MET A 338 -12.51 9.77 -25.33
CA MET A 338 -11.40 10.28 -26.16
C MET A 338 -11.57 9.98 -27.66
N GLY A 339 -12.80 9.68 -28.11
CA GLY A 339 -13.14 9.59 -29.53
C GLY A 339 -12.79 8.28 -30.22
N SER A 340 -12.53 7.20 -29.48
CA SER A 340 -12.39 5.86 -30.07
C SER A 340 -13.68 5.40 -30.75
N GLY A 341 -13.56 4.59 -31.81
CA GLY A 341 -14.72 4.08 -32.55
C GLY A 341 -15.63 3.17 -31.70
N ALA A 342 -16.90 3.04 -32.11
CA ALA A 342 -17.91 2.29 -31.36
C ALA A 342 -17.51 0.84 -31.06
N ASN A 343 -16.87 0.15 -32.02
CA ASN A 343 -16.42 -1.24 -31.85
C ASN A 343 -15.36 -1.37 -30.74
N VAL A 344 -14.42 -0.43 -30.66
CA VAL A 344 -13.37 -0.41 -29.63
C VAL A 344 -13.99 -0.18 -28.25
N ASN A 345 -14.88 0.82 -28.14
CA ASN A 345 -15.60 1.09 -26.89
C ASN A 345 -16.45 -0.11 -26.45
N ALA A 346 -17.15 -0.76 -27.37
CA ALA A 346 -17.96 -1.95 -27.08
C ALA A 346 -17.10 -3.12 -26.60
N PHE A 347 -15.97 -3.41 -27.26
CA PHE A 347 -15.06 -4.48 -26.86
C PHE A 347 -14.54 -4.27 -25.44
N PHE A 348 -13.97 -3.09 -25.15
CA PHE A 348 -13.41 -2.79 -23.84
C PHE A 348 -14.49 -2.69 -22.75
N GLY A 349 -15.69 -2.20 -23.08
CA GLY A 349 -16.84 -2.23 -22.18
C GLY A 349 -17.24 -3.65 -21.79
N ILE A 350 -17.38 -4.55 -22.76
CA ILE A 350 -17.70 -5.98 -22.52
C ILE A 350 -16.61 -6.65 -21.70
N ALA A 351 -15.33 -6.48 -22.08
CA ALA A 351 -14.20 -7.06 -21.36
C ALA A 351 -14.17 -6.60 -19.89
N THR A 352 -14.46 -5.32 -19.63
CA THR A 352 -14.54 -4.77 -18.27
C THR A 352 -15.68 -5.39 -17.47
N MET A 353 -16.86 -5.56 -18.07
CA MET A 353 -17.99 -6.22 -17.41
C MET A 353 -17.69 -7.68 -17.08
N ILE A 354 -16.95 -8.41 -17.93
CA ILE A 354 -16.56 -9.81 -17.68
C ILE A 354 -15.71 -9.95 -16.41
N ILE A 355 -14.85 -8.97 -16.08
CA ILE A 355 -14.02 -9.01 -14.86
C ILE A 355 -14.87 -9.00 -13.57
N SER A 356 -16.10 -8.52 -13.62
CA SER A 356 -17.00 -8.56 -12.45
C SER A 356 -17.33 -9.99 -12.00
N ILE A 357 -17.32 -10.97 -12.92
CA ILE A 357 -17.69 -12.37 -12.64
C ILE A 357 -16.70 -13.03 -11.65
N PRO A 358 -15.38 -13.07 -11.91
CA PRO A 358 -14.41 -13.56 -10.93
C PRO A 358 -14.55 -12.92 -9.55
N THR A 359 -14.77 -11.61 -9.50
CA THR A 359 -14.89 -10.87 -8.25
C THR A 359 -16.17 -11.25 -7.48
N GLY A 360 -17.30 -11.40 -8.19
CA GLY A 360 -18.55 -11.90 -7.63
C GLY A 360 -18.37 -13.30 -7.03
N VAL A 361 -17.74 -14.22 -7.76
CA VAL A 361 -17.43 -15.58 -7.26
C VAL A 361 -16.67 -15.53 -5.93
N LYS A 362 -15.71 -14.60 -5.77
CA LYS A 362 -14.97 -14.44 -4.52
C LYS A 362 -15.87 -14.00 -3.36
N ILE A 363 -16.74 -13.01 -3.58
CA ILE A 363 -17.69 -12.52 -2.57
C ILE A 363 -18.61 -13.65 -2.09
N PHE A 364 -19.19 -14.42 -3.01
CA PHE A 364 -20.04 -15.55 -2.65
C PHE A 364 -19.28 -16.64 -1.89
N ASN A 365 -18.03 -16.95 -2.27
CA ASN A 365 -17.21 -17.92 -1.54
C ASN A 365 -16.93 -17.47 -0.09
N TRP A 366 -16.69 -16.18 0.17
CA TRP A 366 -16.56 -15.68 1.54
C TRP A 366 -17.87 -15.81 2.32
N LEU A 367 -19.01 -15.45 1.71
CA LEU A 367 -20.33 -15.63 2.32
C LEU A 367 -20.62 -17.10 2.66
N PHE A 368 -20.31 -18.05 1.76
CA PHE A 368 -20.49 -19.49 2.01
C PHE A 368 -19.46 -20.08 2.98
N THR A 369 -18.33 -19.42 3.18
CA THR A 369 -17.39 -19.75 4.27
C THR A 369 -17.96 -19.35 5.62
N MET A 370 -18.61 -18.18 5.70
CA MET A 370 -19.33 -17.74 6.91
C MET A 370 -20.57 -18.61 7.19
N TYR A 371 -21.25 -19.05 6.13
CA TYR A 371 -22.42 -19.93 6.23
C TYR A 371 -22.08 -21.26 6.95
N GLN A 372 -22.91 -21.59 7.95
CA GLN A 372 -22.71 -22.74 8.86
C GLN A 372 -21.37 -22.72 9.61
N GLY A 373 -20.67 -21.58 9.65
CA GLY A 373 -19.53 -21.35 10.55
C GLY A 373 -19.96 -20.91 11.94
N ARG A 374 -18.99 -20.73 12.83
CA ARG A 374 -19.19 -20.10 14.15
C ARG A 374 -18.48 -18.75 14.17
N ILE A 375 -19.19 -17.71 13.73
CA ILE A 375 -18.62 -16.39 13.48
C ILE A 375 -18.30 -15.70 14.82
N LYS A 376 -17.01 -15.44 15.07
CA LYS A 376 -16.56 -14.55 16.14
C LYS A 376 -16.45 -13.12 15.60
N LEU A 377 -17.39 -12.26 15.98
CA LEU A 377 -17.36 -10.85 15.59
C LEU A 377 -16.34 -10.06 16.43
N ASN A 378 -15.10 -10.05 15.98
CA ASN A 378 -14.06 -9.11 16.41
C ASN A 378 -13.83 -8.04 15.32
N SER A 379 -12.91 -7.13 15.58
CA SER A 379 -12.61 -5.96 14.76
C SER A 379 -12.18 -6.38 13.35
N ALA A 380 -11.32 -7.40 13.21
CA ALA A 380 -10.93 -7.93 11.91
C ALA A 380 -12.14 -8.47 11.10
N MET A 381 -13.05 -9.20 11.76
CA MET A 381 -14.26 -9.71 11.09
C MET A 381 -15.26 -8.58 10.76
N LEU A 382 -15.35 -7.53 11.59
CA LEU A 382 -16.16 -6.35 11.29
C LEU A 382 -15.66 -5.64 10.03
N TRP A 383 -14.35 -5.43 9.90
CA TRP A 383 -13.75 -4.89 8.67
C TRP A 383 -14.09 -5.74 7.44
N THR A 384 -14.04 -7.07 7.56
CA THR A 384 -14.42 -8.00 6.48
C THR A 384 -15.91 -7.89 6.09
N VAL A 385 -16.82 -7.81 7.06
CA VAL A 385 -18.26 -7.64 6.77
C VAL A 385 -18.54 -6.27 6.16
N GLY A 386 -17.92 -5.22 6.69
CA GLY A 386 -17.98 -3.87 6.12
C GLY A 386 -17.48 -3.83 4.69
N PHE A 387 -16.37 -4.52 4.41
CA PHE A 387 -15.85 -4.71 3.06
C PHE A 387 -16.88 -5.34 2.13
N ILE A 388 -17.47 -6.48 2.49
CA ILE A 388 -18.43 -7.18 1.63
C ILE A 388 -19.59 -6.25 1.25
N ILE A 389 -20.11 -5.47 2.21
CA ILE A 389 -21.23 -4.55 1.98
C ILE A 389 -20.79 -3.38 1.09
N THR A 390 -19.74 -2.66 1.49
CA THR A 390 -19.29 -1.46 0.81
C THR A 390 -18.80 -1.79 -0.60
N PHE A 391 -17.91 -2.78 -0.73
CA PHE A 391 -17.33 -3.18 -2.00
C PHE A 391 -18.35 -3.73 -3.00
N SER A 392 -19.45 -4.34 -2.54
CA SER A 392 -20.55 -4.74 -3.44
C SER A 392 -21.22 -3.53 -4.10
N VAL A 393 -21.47 -2.44 -3.34
CA VAL A 393 -22.01 -1.19 -3.90
C VAL A 393 -21.00 -0.52 -4.83
N GLY A 394 -19.73 -0.47 -4.42
CA GLY A 394 -18.64 0.02 -5.27
C GLY A 394 -18.52 -0.76 -6.58
N GLY A 395 -18.50 -2.10 -6.53
CA GLY A 395 -18.43 -2.96 -7.70
C GLY A 395 -19.62 -2.77 -8.65
N MET A 396 -20.84 -2.69 -8.12
CA MET A 396 -22.06 -2.45 -8.90
C MET A 396 -21.98 -1.13 -9.70
N THR A 397 -21.55 -0.04 -9.05
CA THR A 397 -21.39 1.26 -9.73
C THR A 397 -20.25 1.26 -10.76
N GLY A 398 -19.21 0.45 -10.55
CA GLY A 398 -18.15 0.25 -11.53
C GLY A 398 -18.61 -0.48 -12.78
N VAL A 399 -19.45 -1.50 -12.63
CA VAL A 399 -20.08 -2.19 -13.76
C VAL A 399 -20.96 -1.24 -14.57
N LEU A 400 -21.68 -0.31 -13.92
CA LEU A 400 -22.42 0.74 -14.62
C LEU A 400 -21.49 1.66 -15.43
N LEU A 401 -20.36 2.09 -14.85
CA LEU A 401 -19.36 2.91 -15.54
C LEU A 401 -18.62 2.16 -16.67
N ALA A 402 -18.63 0.81 -16.66
CA ALA A 402 -18.08 0.02 -17.74
C ALA A 402 -18.94 0.07 -19.01
N VAL A 403 -20.19 0.55 -18.94
CA VAL A 403 -21.07 0.74 -20.09
C VAL A 403 -20.74 2.08 -20.76
N PRO A 404 -20.17 2.12 -21.99
CA PRO A 404 -19.68 3.36 -22.59
C PRO A 404 -20.75 4.46 -22.69
N GLY A 405 -21.99 4.09 -23.03
CA GLY A 405 -23.11 5.04 -23.11
C GLY A 405 -23.45 5.72 -21.78
N ALA A 406 -23.36 5.01 -20.67
CA ALA A 406 -23.50 5.61 -19.33
C ALA A 406 -22.26 6.41 -18.95
N ASN A 407 -21.07 5.91 -19.28
CA ASN A 407 -19.83 6.61 -19.02
C ASN A 407 -19.76 7.95 -19.76
N PHE A 408 -20.35 8.13 -20.94
CA PHE A 408 -20.34 9.43 -21.63
C PHE A 408 -20.94 10.57 -20.79
N VAL A 409 -21.90 10.28 -19.91
CA VAL A 409 -22.53 11.29 -19.03
C VAL A 409 -21.95 11.29 -17.61
N LEU A 410 -21.33 10.18 -17.16
CA LEU A 410 -20.75 10.05 -15.82
C LEU A 410 -19.23 10.25 -15.78
N HIS A 411 -18.56 10.27 -16.92
CA HIS A 411 -17.11 10.42 -17.00
C HIS A 411 -16.66 11.73 -16.37
N ASN A 412 -15.69 11.64 -15.46
CA ASN A 412 -15.16 12.75 -14.66
C ASN A 412 -16.16 13.46 -13.73
N SER A 413 -17.44 13.05 -13.68
CA SER A 413 -18.36 13.56 -12.66
C SER A 413 -17.96 13.06 -11.27
N LEU A 414 -18.58 13.61 -10.22
CA LEU A 414 -18.38 13.10 -8.86
C LEU A 414 -18.81 11.63 -8.68
N PHE A 415 -19.60 11.07 -9.61
CA PHE A 415 -19.96 9.65 -9.62
C PHE A 415 -18.71 8.76 -9.76
N LEU A 416 -17.76 9.14 -10.61
CA LEU A 416 -16.50 8.42 -10.77
C LEU A 416 -15.67 8.44 -9.48
N ILE A 417 -15.60 9.61 -8.81
CA ILE A 417 -14.88 9.75 -7.54
C ILE A 417 -15.55 8.89 -6.47
N ALA A 418 -16.88 8.94 -6.37
CA ALA A 418 -17.67 8.16 -5.42
C ALA A 418 -17.43 6.66 -5.62
N HIS A 419 -17.52 6.17 -6.86
CA HIS A 419 -17.25 4.78 -7.22
C HIS A 419 -15.83 4.35 -6.80
N PHE A 420 -14.82 5.10 -7.23
CA PHE A 420 -13.43 4.71 -7.00
C PHE A 420 -13.07 4.75 -5.51
N HIS A 421 -13.52 5.76 -4.76
CA HIS A 421 -13.31 5.80 -3.32
C HIS A 421 -14.06 4.67 -2.59
N ASN A 422 -15.21 4.25 -3.10
CA ASN A 422 -15.96 3.14 -2.54
C ASN A 422 -15.17 1.82 -2.62
N VAL A 423 -14.60 1.51 -3.78
CA VAL A 423 -13.79 0.30 -3.95
C VAL A 423 -12.42 0.39 -3.28
N ILE A 424 -11.78 1.56 -3.23
CA ILE A 424 -10.47 1.70 -2.57
C ILE A 424 -10.60 1.74 -1.05
N ILE A 425 -11.52 2.54 -0.48
CA ILE A 425 -11.67 2.60 0.97
C ILE A 425 -12.30 1.29 1.47
N GLY A 426 -13.41 0.88 0.88
CA GLY A 426 -14.12 -0.33 1.29
C GLY A 426 -13.36 -1.62 0.99
N GLY A 427 -12.61 -1.69 -0.11
CA GLY A 427 -11.78 -2.84 -0.49
C GLY A 427 -10.40 -2.81 0.15
N VAL A 428 -9.60 -1.80 -0.19
CA VAL A 428 -8.17 -1.73 0.15
C VAL A 428 -7.96 -1.27 1.59
N VAL A 429 -8.45 -0.09 1.98
CA VAL A 429 -8.16 0.46 3.31
C VAL A 429 -8.75 -0.41 4.43
N PHE A 430 -9.99 -0.88 4.27
CA PHE A 430 -10.60 -1.81 5.23
C PHE A 430 -9.84 -3.13 5.31
N GLY A 431 -9.34 -3.65 4.18
CA GLY A 431 -8.52 -4.85 4.15
C GLY A 431 -7.15 -4.66 4.80
N CYS A 432 -6.53 -3.49 4.62
CA CYS A 432 -5.31 -3.10 5.31
C CYS A 432 -5.51 -3.06 6.83
N PHE A 433 -6.62 -2.47 7.32
CA PHE A 433 -6.92 -2.45 8.76
C PHE A 433 -7.33 -3.83 9.32
N ALA A 434 -8.02 -4.66 8.52
CA ALA A 434 -8.28 -6.05 8.86
C ALA A 434 -6.96 -6.82 9.03
N GLY A 435 -6.04 -6.69 8.06
CA GLY A 435 -4.72 -7.32 8.09
C GLY A 435 -3.84 -6.81 9.23
N LEU A 436 -3.81 -5.49 9.45
CA LEU A 436 -3.13 -4.89 10.59
C LEU A 436 -3.63 -5.49 11.90
N THR A 437 -4.95 -5.52 12.11
CA THR A 437 -5.54 -6.05 13.34
C THR A 437 -5.28 -7.55 13.51
N TYR A 438 -5.37 -8.30 12.41
CA TYR A 438 -5.20 -9.75 12.40
C TYR A 438 -3.75 -10.15 12.71
N TRP A 439 -2.76 -9.56 12.03
CA TRP A 439 -1.34 -9.92 12.19
C TRP A 439 -0.55 -9.03 13.16
N PHE A 440 -1.19 -8.07 13.84
CA PHE A 440 -0.53 -7.25 14.87
C PHE A 440 0.20 -8.08 15.94
N PRO A 441 -0.41 -9.14 16.54
CA PRO A 441 0.26 -9.95 17.54
C PRO A 441 1.46 -10.69 16.99
N LYS A 442 1.39 -11.12 15.73
CA LYS A 442 2.51 -11.78 15.06
C LYS A 442 3.70 -10.83 14.87
N SER A 443 3.45 -9.53 14.68
CA SER A 443 4.52 -8.54 14.50
C SER A 443 5.12 -8.04 15.82
N PHE A 444 4.29 -7.91 16.88
CA PHE A 444 4.68 -7.21 18.11
C PHE A 444 4.54 -8.02 19.41
N GLY A 445 3.95 -9.22 19.36
CA GLY A 445 3.78 -10.11 20.52
C GLY A 445 2.59 -9.81 21.44
N PHE A 446 1.70 -8.88 21.07
CA PHE A 446 0.51 -8.55 21.85
C PHE A 446 -0.67 -8.15 20.95
N THR A 447 -1.89 -8.29 21.46
CA THR A 447 -3.11 -7.96 20.72
C THR A 447 -3.48 -6.48 20.83
N LEU A 448 -4.13 -5.94 19.79
CA LEU A 448 -4.68 -4.58 19.82
C LEU A 448 -5.93 -4.51 20.70
N ASN A 449 -6.19 -3.31 21.26
CA ASN A 449 -7.38 -3.04 22.05
C ASN A 449 -8.65 -3.13 21.20
N GLU A 450 -9.48 -4.11 21.51
CA GLU A 450 -10.69 -4.43 20.75
C GLU A 450 -11.75 -3.32 20.80
N LYS A 451 -11.92 -2.65 21.94
CA LYS A 451 -12.94 -1.61 22.12
C LYS A 451 -12.69 -0.41 21.21
N TRP A 452 -11.44 0.04 21.12
CA TRP A 452 -11.08 1.14 20.23
C TRP A 452 -11.07 0.72 18.75
N GLY A 453 -10.73 -0.53 18.44
CA GLY A 453 -10.86 -1.08 17.09
C GLY A 453 -12.29 -1.06 16.57
N ILE A 454 -13.25 -1.48 17.39
CA ILE A 454 -14.69 -1.44 17.06
C ILE A 454 -15.18 0.00 16.85
N ARG A 455 -14.73 0.94 17.69
CA ARG A 455 -15.05 2.37 17.53
C ARG A 455 -14.51 2.92 16.22
N ALA A 456 -13.24 2.63 15.91
CA ALA A 456 -12.63 3.04 14.65
C ALA A 456 -13.43 2.51 13.46
N PHE A 457 -13.77 1.21 13.45
CA PHE A 457 -14.60 0.61 12.41
C PHE A 457 -15.92 1.36 12.19
N TRP A 458 -16.69 1.62 13.25
CA TRP A 458 -17.99 2.28 13.10
C TRP A 458 -17.89 3.71 12.59
N PHE A 459 -16.91 4.49 13.08
CA PHE A 459 -16.66 5.83 12.55
C PHE A 459 -16.23 5.82 11.08
N TRP A 460 -15.38 4.86 10.70
CA TRP A 460 -14.95 4.70 9.32
C TRP A 460 -16.10 4.32 8.38
N ILE A 461 -16.88 3.29 8.70
CA ILE A 461 -17.95 2.84 7.81
C ILE A 461 -19.08 3.86 7.71
N ILE A 462 -19.56 4.41 8.83
CA ILE A 462 -20.62 5.42 8.82
C ILE A 462 -20.11 6.69 8.14
N GLY A 463 -18.92 7.17 8.52
CA GLY A 463 -18.30 8.33 7.91
C GLY A 463 -18.09 8.17 6.41
N PHE A 464 -17.66 7.00 5.95
CA PHE A 464 -17.52 6.68 4.53
C PHE A 464 -18.85 6.81 3.77
N PHE A 465 -19.92 6.17 4.25
CA PHE A 465 -21.22 6.24 3.58
C PHE A 465 -21.75 7.68 3.57
N THR A 466 -21.66 8.40 4.68
CA THR A 466 -22.05 9.81 4.77
C THR A 466 -21.20 10.72 3.88
N ALA A 467 -19.91 10.43 3.71
CA ALA A 467 -19.00 11.24 2.90
C ALA A 467 -19.20 11.03 1.39
N PHE A 468 -19.37 9.78 0.94
CA PHE A 468 -19.26 9.42 -0.47
C PHE A 468 -20.61 9.10 -1.14
N MET A 469 -21.64 8.69 -0.41
CA MET A 469 -22.97 8.49 -1.02
C MET A 469 -23.58 9.77 -1.60
N PRO A 470 -23.47 10.95 -0.95
CA PRO A 470 -23.92 12.20 -1.56
C PRO A 470 -23.22 12.52 -2.89
N LEU A 471 -21.99 12.04 -3.08
CA LEU A 471 -21.22 12.30 -4.29
C LEU A 471 -21.74 11.53 -5.52
N TYR A 472 -22.39 10.37 -5.32
CA TYR A 472 -23.10 9.71 -6.42
C TYR A 472 -24.26 10.59 -6.92
N ALA A 473 -25.04 11.17 -6.01
CA ALA A 473 -26.13 12.08 -6.36
C ALA A 473 -25.61 13.35 -7.03
N LEU A 474 -24.56 13.99 -6.47
CA LEU A 474 -23.93 15.16 -7.08
C LEU A 474 -23.37 14.87 -8.48
N GLY A 475 -22.81 13.67 -8.68
CA GLY A 475 -22.34 13.21 -9.98
C GLY A 475 -23.46 13.08 -11.02
N PHE A 476 -24.65 12.63 -10.60
CA PHE A 476 -25.84 12.61 -11.45
C PHE A 476 -26.41 14.01 -11.73
N MET A 477 -26.27 14.93 -10.78
CA MET A 477 -26.70 16.34 -10.94
C MET A 477 -25.73 17.16 -11.81
N GLY A 478 -24.61 16.59 -12.25
CA GLY A 478 -23.66 17.23 -13.16
C GLY A 478 -22.44 17.89 -12.49
N MET A 479 -22.24 17.75 -11.18
CA MET A 479 -21.03 18.25 -10.52
C MET A 479 -19.81 17.44 -11.01
N THR A 480 -18.83 18.13 -11.61
CA THR A 480 -17.59 17.50 -12.08
C THR A 480 -16.46 17.57 -11.04
N ARG A 481 -15.45 16.71 -11.22
CA ARG A 481 -14.28 16.64 -10.34
C ARG A 481 -13.45 17.93 -10.40
N ARG A 482 -12.68 18.18 -9.33
CA ARG A 482 -11.61 19.20 -9.24
C ARG A 482 -12.08 20.66 -9.30
N ILE A 483 -13.37 20.94 -9.11
CA ILE A 483 -13.85 22.32 -8.97
C ILE A 483 -13.58 22.81 -7.54
N SER A 484 -12.98 23.99 -7.43
CA SER A 484 -12.58 24.64 -6.16
C SER A 484 -13.25 25.99 -5.90
N GLN A 485 -13.75 26.66 -6.93
CA GLN A 485 -14.30 28.03 -6.88
C GLN A 485 -15.68 28.11 -7.53
N ASN A 486 -16.47 29.11 -7.13
CA ASN A 486 -17.77 29.46 -7.73
C ASN A 486 -18.67 28.23 -7.95
N ILE A 487 -18.76 27.37 -6.93
CA ILE A 487 -19.52 26.13 -7.01
C ILE A 487 -21.02 26.46 -7.00
N ASN A 488 -21.81 25.82 -7.87
CA ASN A 488 -23.26 26.00 -7.91
C ASN A 488 -23.87 25.76 -6.49
N PRO A 489 -24.57 26.74 -5.91
CA PRO A 489 -25.19 26.62 -4.59
C PRO A 489 -26.17 25.46 -4.45
N GLU A 490 -26.75 24.95 -5.54
CA GLU A 490 -27.62 23.75 -5.53
C GLU A 490 -26.88 22.49 -5.02
N PHE A 491 -25.56 22.45 -5.15
CA PHE A 491 -24.74 21.34 -4.65
C PHE A 491 -24.43 21.45 -3.15
N HIS A 492 -24.66 22.61 -2.54
CA HIS A 492 -24.25 22.92 -1.18
C HIS A 492 -24.76 21.90 -0.12
N PRO A 493 -26.05 21.50 -0.10
CA PRO A 493 -26.54 20.58 0.94
C PRO A 493 -25.80 19.24 0.93
N LEU A 494 -25.56 18.67 -0.25
CA LEU A 494 -24.88 17.37 -0.38
C LEU A 494 -23.37 17.49 -0.09
N LEU A 495 -22.74 18.62 -0.43
CA LEU A 495 -21.35 18.89 -0.08
C LEU A 495 -21.15 19.07 1.42
N LEU A 496 -22.11 19.68 2.12
CA LEU A 496 -22.07 19.82 3.58
C LEU A 496 -22.22 18.47 4.28
N VAL A 497 -23.12 17.61 3.81
CA VAL A 497 -23.23 16.22 4.29
C VAL A 497 -21.92 15.47 4.05
N ALA A 498 -21.33 15.62 2.86
CA ALA A 498 -20.05 14.99 2.53
C ALA A 498 -18.91 15.44 3.47
N ALA A 499 -18.87 16.73 3.83
CA ALA A 499 -17.91 17.27 4.81
C ALA A 499 -18.15 16.71 6.23
N GLY A 500 -19.40 16.57 6.65
CA GLY A 500 -19.76 15.91 7.91
C GLY A 500 -19.29 14.45 7.96
N GLY A 501 -19.44 13.71 6.86
CA GLY A 501 -18.90 12.36 6.73
C GLY A 501 -17.37 12.32 6.84
N ALA A 502 -16.67 13.29 6.23
CA ALA A 502 -15.22 13.40 6.36
C ALA A 502 -14.79 13.64 7.82
N ALA A 503 -15.52 14.46 8.58
CA ALA A 503 -15.26 14.65 10.02
C ALA A 503 -15.44 13.35 10.83
N LEU A 504 -16.43 12.51 10.50
CA LEU A 504 -16.58 11.19 11.12
C LEU A 504 -15.40 10.27 10.81
N ILE A 505 -14.88 10.28 9.58
CA ILE A 505 -13.66 9.53 9.23
C ILE A 505 -12.46 10.04 10.04
N ALA A 506 -12.35 11.34 10.30
CA ALA A 506 -11.31 11.91 11.16
C ALA A 506 -11.36 11.31 12.58
N CYS A 507 -12.57 11.19 13.15
CA CYS A 507 -12.79 10.50 14.42
C CYS A 507 -12.38 9.02 14.35
N GLY A 508 -12.61 8.35 13.21
CA GLY A 508 -12.18 6.97 12.96
C GLY A 508 -10.65 6.81 12.95
N ILE A 509 -9.94 7.71 12.27
CA ILE A 509 -8.47 7.76 12.27
C ILE A 509 -7.95 8.03 13.68
N LEU A 510 -8.55 8.98 14.40
CA LEU A 510 -8.17 9.27 15.79
C LEU A 510 -8.38 8.04 16.68
N CYS A 511 -9.50 7.32 16.53
CA CYS A 511 -9.74 6.06 17.24
C CYS A 511 -8.67 5.01 16.93
N GLN A 512 -8.20 4.92 15.68
CA GLN A 512 -7.13 4.01 15.27
C GLN A 512 -5.79 4.37 15.94
N LEU A 513 -5.44 5.65 16.02
CA LEU A 513 -4.25 6.12 16.73
C LEU A 513 -4.33 5.84 18.24
N ILE A 514 -5.49 6.12 18.85
CA ILE A 514 -5.73 5.81 20.26
C ILE A 514 -5.64 4.30 20.49
N GLN A 515 -6.20 3.47 19.60
CA GLN A 515 -6.12 2.01 19.68
C GLN A 515 -4.66 1.55 19.76
N ILE A 516 -3.80 2.02 18.84
CA ILE A 516 -2.38 1.66 18.82
C ILE A 516 -1.70 2.12 20.10
N PHE A 517 -1.92 3.38 20.52
CA PHE A 517 -1.31 3.95 21.72
C PHE A 517 -1.65 3.16 23.00
N VAL A 518 -2.93 2.92 23.27
CA VAL A 518 -3.33 2.19 24.49
C VAL A 518 -2.88 0.74 24.46
N SER A 519 -2.78 0.13 23.27
CA SER A 519 -2.27 -1.23 23.13
C SER A 519 -0.77 -1.32 23.43
N ILE A 520 0.02 -0.34 22.98
CA ILE A 520 1.46 -0.27 23.30
C ILE A 520 1.68 -0.01 24.80
N ARG A 521 0.88 0.89 25.41
CA ARG A 521 0.95 1.20 26.83
C ARG A 521 0.67 -0.04 27.70
N ASP A 522 -0.37 -0.80 27.34
CA ASP A 522 -0.85 -1.95 28.12
C ASP A 522 -0.32 -3.29 27.58
N ARG A 523 0.76 -3.28 26.78
CA ARG A 523 1.27 -4.44 26.03
C ARG A 523 1.56 -5.67 26.89
N GLU A 524 1.97 -5.47 28.13
CA GLU A 524 2.31 -6.54 29.09
C GLU A 524 1.08 -7.35 29.51
N GLN A 525 -0.11 -6.75 29.46
CA GLN A 525 -1.37 -7.39 29.87
C GLN A 525 -2.00 -8.21 28.73
N ASN A 526 -1.67 -7.89 27.48
CA ASN A 526 -2.32 -8.42 26.28
C ASN A 526 -1.40 -9.28 25.41
N ARG A 527 -0.35 -9.85 26.02
CA ARG A 527 0.66 -10.65 25.31
C ARG A 527 0.06 -11.92 24.71
N ASP A 528 0.49 -12.23 23.49
CA ASP A 528 0.30 -13.54 22.89
C ASP A 528 1.46 -14.45 23.32
N LEU A 529 1.17 -15.40 24.21
CA LEU A 529 2.17 -16.31 24.78
C LEU A 529 2.30 -17.62 23.99
N THR A 530 1.38 -17.92 23.07
CA THR A 530 1.38 -19.19 22.33
C THR A 530 1.96 -19.03 20.94
N GLY A 531 1.72 -17.88 20.30
CA GLY A 531 1.96 -17.68 18.87
C GLY A 531 0.69 -17.75 18.02
N ASP A 532 -0.43 -18.20 18.62
CA ASP A 532 -1.75 -18.37 17.98
C ASP A 532 -2.85 -17.80 18.90
N PRO A 533 -3.08 -16.47 18.87
CA PRO A 533 -4.07 -15.82 19.74
C PRO A 533 -5.50 -15.99 19.21
N TRP A 534 -5.65 -16.48 17.98
CA TRP A 534 -6.92 -16.52 17.26
C TRP A 534 -7.49 -17.93 17.11
N GLY A 535 -6.67 -18.97 17.30
CA GLY A 535 -7.00 -20.29 16.82
C GLY A 535 -7.03 -20.28 15.30
N ALA A 536 -5.95 -19.83 14.66
CA ALA A 536 -5.84 -19.68 13.21
C ALA A 536 -5.35 -20.97 12.52
N ARG A 537 -5.34 -20.99 11.19
CA ARG A 537 -5.21 -22.22 10.38
C ARG A 537 -3.85 -22.44 9.71
N THR A 538 -3.10 -21.37 9.47
CA THR A 538 -1.93 -21.34 8.59
C THR A 538 -0.60 -21.28 9.37
N LEU A 539 0.52 -21.53 8.67
CA LEU A 539 1.85 -21.74 9.27
C LEU A 539 2.40 -20.53 10.05
N GLU A 540 2.02 -19.29 9.73
CA GLU A 540 2.53 -18.14 10.47
C GLU A 540 2.17 -18.21 11.95
N TRP A 541 1.08 -18.90 12.30
CA TRP A 541 0.59 -19.08 13.66
C TRP A 541 1.23 -20.25 14.40
N SER A 542 2.04 -21.07 13.73
CA SER A 542 2.81 -22.14 14.40
C SER A 542 4.13 -21.63 15.01
N THR A 543 4.52 -20.39 14.70
CA THR A 543 5.73 -19.74 15.23
C THR A 543 5.39 -18.89 16.46
N SER A 544 6.40 -18.48 17.22
CA SER A 544 6.22 -17.54 18.33
C SER A 544 5.66 -16.19 17.88
N SER A 545 5.21 -15.37 18.84
CA SER A 545 4.76 -14.00 18.61
C SER A 545 5.56 -13.04 19.49
N PRO A 546 6.48 -12.24 18.93
CA PRO A 546 6.93 -12.24 17.53
C PRO A 546 7.76 -13.49 17.15
N PRO A 547 7.84 -13.86 15.86
CA PRO A 547 8.69 -14.96 15.39
C PRO A 547 10.18 -14.69 15.61
N PRO A 548 11.01 -15.73 15.75
CA PRO A 548 12.46 -15.55 15.74
C PRO A 548 12.92 -15.01 14.37
N PHE A 549 14.13 -14.46 14.32
CA PHE A 549 14.66 -13.82 13.11
C PHE A 549 14.80 -14.80 11.93
N TYR A 550 14.97 -16.10 12.20
CA TYR A 550 15.00 -17.18 11.20
C TYR A 550 13.63 -17.81 10.87
N ASN A 551 12.54 -17.30 11.44
CA ASN A 551 11.16 -17.83 11.37
C ASN A 551 10.99 -19.25 11.92
N PHE A 552 11.54 -20.26 11.25
CA PHE A 552 11.42 -21.67 11.58
C PHE A 552 12.80 -22.28 11.81
N ALA A 553 13.03 -22.83 13.01
CA ALA A 553 14.28 -23.53 13.32
C ALA A 553 14.46 -24.76 12.42
N VAL A 554 13.40 -25.54 12.27
CA VAL A 554 13.30 -26.66 11.31
C VAL A 554 12.20 -26.33 10.31
N VAL A 555 12.51 -26.40 9.02
CA VAL A 555 11.54 -26.12 7.95
C VAL A 555 10.40 -27.16 8.03
N PRO A 556 9.12 -26.73 8.05
CA PRO A 556 8.00 -27.64 8.18
C PRO A 556 7.85 -28.53 6.93
N GLN A 557 7.33 -29.74 7.12
CA GLN A 557 6.93 -30.64 6.03
C GLN A 557 5.42 -30.54 5.86
N ILE A 558 4.97 -30.26 4.63
CA ILE A 558 3.56 -29.90 4.39
C ILE A 558 2.78 -31.08 3.80
N HIS A 559 1.66 -31.43 4.42
CA HIS A 559 0.82 -32.56 4.06
C HIS A 559 -0.60 -32.12 3.67
N ASP A 560 -1.20 -31.17 4.38
CA ASP A 560 -2.52 -30.59 4.09
C ASP A 560 -2.41 -29.13 3.60
N ARG A 561 -3.54 -28.53 3.21
CA ARG A 561 -3.61 -27.12 2.82
C ARG A 561 -3.62 -26.20 4.05
N ASP A 562 -4.33 -26.60 5.10
CA ASP A 562 -4.38 -25.87 6.37
C ASP A 562 -3.45 -26.58 7.37
N GLU A 563 -2.15 -26.64 7.06
CA GLU A 563 -1.18 -27.52 7.75
C GLU A 563 -1.19 -27.35 9.27
N PHE A 564 -1.13 -26.11 9.77
CA PHE A 564 -1.11 -25.87 11.21
C PHE A 564 -2.42 -26.30 11.89
N TRP A 565 -3.55 -26.22 11.19
CA TRP A 565 -4.82 -26.75 11.70
C TRP A 565 -4.80 -28.28 11.80
N ASP A 566 -4.31 -28.97 10.77
CA ASP A 566 -4.16 -30.42 10.74
C ASP A 566 -3.19 -30.92 11.83
N MET A 567 -2.05 -30.24 12.01
CA MET A 567 -1.12 -30.53 13.11
C MET A 567 -1.78 -30.38 14.48
N LYS A 568 -2.66 -29.38 14.67
CA LYS A 568 -3.41 -29.20 15.94
C LYS A 568 -4.42 -30.33 16.16
N GLU A 569 -5.13 -30.75 15.13
CA GLU A 569 -6.10 -31.86 15.22
C GLU A 569 -5.43 -33.21 15.51
N LYS A 570 -4.22 -33.44 14.99
CA LYS A 570 -3.42 -34.64 15.26
C LYS A 570 -2.68 -34.62 16.61
N GLY A 571 -2.65 -33.47 17.30
CA GLY A 571 -1.88 -33.30 18.55
C GLY A 571 -0.37 -33.23 18.32
N GLU A 572 0.06 -32.75 17.15
CA GLU A 572 1.46 -32.71 16.72
C GLU A 572 2.02 -31.29 16.52
N ALA A 573 1.18 -30.26 16.76
CA ALA A 573 1.49 -28.86 16.47
C ALA A 573 2.73 -28.31 17.20
N TYR A 574 3.03 -28.81 18.39
CA TYR A 574 4.11 -28.30 19.25
C TYR A 574 5.09 -29.40 19.65
N LYS A 575 5.47 -30.26 18.69
CA LYS A 575 6.49 -31.29 18.89
C LYS A 575 7.89 -30.69 18.79
N LYS A 576 8.72 -30.90 19.81
CA LYS A 576 10.12 -30.47 19.77
C LYS A 576 10.92 -31.36 18.79
N PRO A 577 11.68 -30.78 17.85
CA PRO A 577 12.60 -31.54 17.01
C PRO A 577 13.65 -32.29 17.84
N ALA A 578 14.02 -33.50 17.40
CA ALA A 578 15.04 -34.30 18.08
C ALA A 578 16.44 -33.67 18.02
N LYS A 579 16.72 -32.89 16.97
CA LYS A 579 18.00 -32.22 16.75
C LYS A 579 17.79 -30.92 15.98
N TYR A 580 18.55 -29.89 16.34
CA TYR A 580 18.68 -28.65 15.57
C TYR A 580 19.98 -28.64 14.77
N GLU A 581 19.98 -27.88 13.68
CA GLU A 581 21.12 -27.70 12.78
C GLU A 581 21.47 -26.21 12.67
N PRO A 582 22.74 -25.85 12.43
CA PRO A 582 23.12 -24.47 12.17
C PRO A 582 22.31 -23.86 11.02
N ILE A 583 21.88 -22.61 11.17
CA ILE A 583 21.04 -21.93 10.19
C ILE A 583 21.88 -20.87 9.47
N HIS A 584 22.01 -21.00 8.16
CA HIS A 584 22.59 -19.96 7.30
C HIS A 584 21.60 -18.79 7.16
N MET A 585 22.07 -17.57 7.46
CA MET A 585 21.26 -16.34 7.40
C MET A 585 22.04 -15.19 6.74
N PRO A 586 21.35 -14.28 6.04
CA PRO A 586 21.97 -13.08 5.46
C PRO A 586 22.33 -12.05 6.54
N LYS A 587 23.44 -11.34 6.35
CA LYS A 587 23.86 -10.23 7.22
C LYS A 587 23.10 -8.94 6.89
N ASN A 588 22.96 -8.10 7.91
CA ASN A 588 22.51 -6.71 7.74
C ASN A 588 23.51 -5.91 6.91
N THR A 589 23.02 -4.94 6.14
CA THR A 589 23.87 -4.11 5.27
C THR A 589 23.35 -2.69 5.17
N GLY A 590 24.27 -1.72 5.27
CA GLY A 590 23.98 -0.30 5.08
C GLY A 590 23.91 0.12 3.61
N ALA A 591 24.30 -0.74 2.66
CA ALA A 591 24.41 -0.38 1.25
C ALA A 591 23.06 0.09 0.66
N GLY A 592 21.94 -0.50 1.08
CA GLY A 592 20.60 -0.12 0.61
C GLY A 592 20.25 1.32 0.97
N VAL A 593 20.49 1.71 2.23
CA VAL A 593 20.29 3.07 2.74
C VAL A 593 21.17 4.07 2.00
N ILE A 594 22.44 3.71 1.78
CA ILE A 594 23.44 4.60 1.16
C ILE A 594 23.12 4.83 -0.33
N ILE A 595 22.75 3.77 -1.07
CA ILE A 595 22.31 3.90 -2.48
C ILE A 595 21.08 4.80 -2.56
N ALA A 596 20.11 4.60 -1.67
CA ALA A 596 18.92 5.43 -1.64
C ALA A 596 19.21 6.89 -1.26
N PHE A 597 20.16 7.15 -0.37
CA PHE A 597 20.61 8.52 -0.09
C PHE A 597 21.18 9.20 -1.35
N PHE A 598 22.05 8.53 -2.10
CA PHE A 598 22.56 9.06 -3.37
C PHE A 598 21.45 9.21 -4.42
N SER A 599 20.44 8.33 -4.42
CA SER A 599 19.25 8.44 -5.25
C SER A 599 18.39 9.66 -4.90
N LEU A 600 18.24 9.98 -3.61
CA LEU A 600 17.56 11.20 -3.15
C LEU A 600 18.31 12.45 -3.62
N VAL A 601 19.64 12.47 -3.46
CA VAL A 601 20.48 13.58 -3.95
C VAL A 601 20.33 13.74 -5.46
N PHE A 602 20.38 12.63 -6.22
CA PHE A 602 20.16 12.64 -7.66
C PHE A 602 18.77 13.17 -8.03
N GLY A 603 17.70 12.64 -7.45
CA GLY A 603 16.33 13.06 -7.74
C GLY A 603 16.11 14.54 -7.43
N PHE A 604 16.50 15.00 -6.24
CA PHE A 604 16.41 16.42 -5.88
C PHE A 604 17.24 17.31 -6.81
N ALA A 605 18.45 16.88 -7.18
CA ALA A 605 19.29 17.62 -8.11
C ALA A 605 18.68 17.72 -9.52
N MET A 606 18.06 16.65 -10.02
CA MET A 606 17.40 16.65 -11.33
C MET A 606 16.22 17.62 -11.35
N ILE A 607 15.38 17.61 -10.30
CA ILE A 607 14.22 18.50 -10.16
C ILE A 607 14.62 19.98 -10.22
N TRP A 608 15.72 20.33 -9.55
CA TRP A 608 16.22 21.70 -9.47
C TRP A 608 17.28 22.06 -10.51
N GLU A 609 17.54 21.17 -11.48
CA GLU A 609 18.55 21.32 -12.54
C GLU A 609 19.96 21.64 -12.02
N ILE A 610 20.36 20.98 -10.92
CA ILE A 610 21.68 21.08 -10.27
C ILE A 610 22.58 19.97 -10.85
N TRP A 611 23.05 20.14 -12.09
CA TRP A 611 23.66 19.06 -12.88
C TRP A 611 24.87 18.38 -12.26
N TRP A 612 25.78 19.12 -11.62
CA TRP A 612 26.96 18.53 -10.97
C TRP A 612 26.56 17.62 -9.81
N MET A 613 25.50 17.98 -9.07
CA MET A 613 25.00 17.21 -7.94
C MET A 613 24.21 15.99 -8.41
N ALA A 614 23.49 16.12 -9.54
CA ALA A 614 22.84 14.99 -10.19
C ALA A 614 23.89 13.97 -10.65
N LEU A 615 24.95 14.40 -11.32
CA LEU A 615 26.05 13.53 -11.73
C LEU A 615 26.74 12.87 -10.52
N ALA A 616 27.03 13.62 -9.46
CA ALA A 616 27.63 13.09 -8.24
C ALA A 616 26.72 12.06 -7.55
N GLY A 617 25.40 12.33 -7.47
CA GLY A 617 24.41 11.38 -6.94
C GLY A 617 24.35 10.09 -7.76
N PHE A 618 24.32 10.20 -9.10
CA PHE A 618 24.32 9.04 -9.98
C PHE A 618 25.60 8.20 -9.85
N ILE A 619 26.77 8.83 -9.91
CA ILE A 619 28.06 8.15 -9.71
C ILE A 619 28.12 7.50 -8.33
N GLY A 620 27.65 8.19 -7.28
CA GLY A 620 27.60 7.66 -5.91
C GLY A 620 26.78 6.37 -5.81
N MET A 621 25.60 6.33 -6.44
CA MET A 621 24.79 5.10 -6.52
C MET A 621 25.57 3.95 -7.16
N ILE A 622 26.20 4.19 -8.31
CA ILE A 622 26.95 3.17 -9.07
C ILE A 622 28.18 2.70 -8.30
N VAL A 623 28.96 3.62 -7.70
CA VAL A 623 30.16 3.28 -6.92
C VAL A 623 29.82 2.41 -5.73
N VAL A 624 28.74 2.72 -4.99
CA VAL A 624 28.31 1.90 -3.85
C VAL A 624 27.80 0.54 -4.30
N TRP A 625 27.07 0.48 -5.42
CA TRP A 625 26.60 -0.77 -5.99
C TRP A 625 27.76 -1.67 -6.42
N ILE A 626 28.74 -1.12 -7.14
CA ILE A 626 29.98 -1.83 -7.51
C ILE A 626 30.73 -2.24 -6.24
N GLY A 627 30.95 -1.34 -5.28
CA GLY A 627 31.64 -1.68 -4.03
C GLY A 627 30.99 -2.85 -3.28
N LYS A 628 29.65 -2.90 -3.23
CA LYS A 628 28.91 -3.99 -2.59
C LYS A 628 29.06 -5.33 -3.30
N SER A 629 29.35 -5.36 -4.61
CA SER A 629 29.54 -6.62 -5.35
C SER A 629 30.89 -7.29 -5.06
N PHE A 630 31.87 -6.54 -4.52
CA PHE A 630 33.16 -7.07 -4.05
C PHE A 630 33.13 -7.50 -2.57
N ASP A 631 32.05 -7.21 -1.85
CA ASP A 631 31.89 -7.63 -0.47
C ASP A 631 31.46 -9.10 -0.41
N HIS A 632 32.36 -9.94 0.10
CA HIS A 632 32.16 -11.38 0.25
C HIS A 632 31.62 -11.77 1.64
N ASP A 633 31.60 -10.86 2.61
CA ASP A 633 31.15 -11.15 3.98
C ASP A 633 29.65 -10.87 4.16
N VAL A 634 28.82 -11.63 3.44
CA VAL A 634 27.39 -11.32 3.25
C VAL A 634 26.43 -12.15 4.09
N ASP A 635 26.92 -13.20 4.74
CA ASP A 635 26.12 -14.17 5.46
C ASP A 635 26.83 -14.68 6.73
N TYR A 636 26.08 -15.38 7.57
CA TYR A 636 26.57 -15.98 8.80
C TYR A 636 25.78 -17.24 9.14
N TYR A 637 26.30 -18.01 10.10
CA TYR A 637 25.61 -19.17 10.66
C TYR A 637 25.17 -18.90 12.08
N VAL A 638 23.88 -19.06 12.33
CA VAL A 638 23.29 -19.16 13.68
C VAL A 638 23.65 -20.52 14.23
N GLN A 639 24.27 -20.55 15.41
CA GLN A 639 24.72 -21.78 16.04
C GLN A 639 23.58 -22.49 16.81
N VAL A 640 23.74 -23.80 17.01
CA VAL A 640 22.72 -24.68 17.59
C VAL A 640 22.34 -24.28 19.01
N ASP A 641 23.31 -23.82 19.81
CA ASP A 641 23.11 -23.35 21.18
C ASP A 641 22.18 -22.13 21.26
N GLU A 642 22.32 -21.18 20.32
CA GLU A 642 21.43 -20.02 20.23
C GLU A 642 20.01 -20.43 19.81
N ILE A 643 19.89 -21.34 18.83
CA ILE A 643 18.61 -21.87 18.37
C ILE A 643 17.90 -22.60 19.51
N GLU A 644 18.59 -23.52 20.20
CA GLU A 644 18.03 -24.25 21.33
C GLU A 644 17.55 -23.31 22.44
N ARG A 645 18.32 -22.27 22.75
CA ARG A 645 17.94 -21.27 23.75
C ARG A 645 16.63 -20.57 23.38
N ILE A 646 16.49 -20.13 22.13
CA ILE A 646 15.30 -19.41 21.65
C ILE A 646 14.08 -20.35 21.62
N GLU A 647 14.22 -21.54 21.04
CA GLU A 647 13.13 -22.50 20.92
C GLU A 647 12.68 -23.03 22.29
N ASN A 648 13.61 -23.34 23.20
CA ASN A 648 13.26 -23.77 24.56
C ASN A 648 12.47 -22.70 25.32
N GLN A 649 12.80 -21.42 25.12
CA GLN A 649 12.05 -20.32 25.71
C GLN A 649 10.60 -20.28 25.19
N HIS A 650 10.39 -20.49 23.89
CA HIS A 650 9.05 -20.57 23.30
C HIS A 650 8.26 -21.78 23.81
N TYR A 651 8.85 -22.98 23.81
CA TYR A 651 8.18 -24.17 24.36
C TYR A 651 7.82 -24.01 25.84
N GLU A 652 8.66 -23.36 26.64
CA GLU A 652 8.35 -23.07 28.04
C GLU A 652 7.16 -22.11 28.17
N GLN A 653 7.08 -21.08 27.30
CA GLN A 653 5.94 -20.17 27.25
C GLN A 653 4.64 -20.88 26.85
N ILE A 654 4.69 -21.73 25.84
CA ILE A 654 3.53 -22.54 25.40
C ILE A 654 3.06 -23.45 26.55
N ARG A 655 4.00 -24.12 27.24
CA ARG A 655 3.70 -24.98 28.40
C ARG A 655 3.04 -24.18 29.53
N LYS A 656 3.55 -22.98 29.83
CA LYS A 656 2.97 -22.07 30.84
C LYS A 656 1.58 -21.55 30.43
N ALA A 657 1.33 -21.39 29.14
CA ALA A 657 0.03 -20.97 28.61
C ALA A 657 -1.04 -22.09 28.65
N GLY A 658 -0.67 -23.33 29.01
CA GLY A 658 -1.61 -24.43 29.17
C GLY A 658 -2.10 -25.05 27.86
N VAL A 659 -1.31 -24.96 26.79
CA VAL A 659 -1.63 -25.65 25.53
C VAL A 659 -1.45 -27.16 25.71
N ASN A 660 -2.45 -27.95 25.32
CA ASN A 660 -2.40 -29.41 25.42
C ASN A 660 -1.38 -29.99 24.41
N HIS A 661 -0.75 -31.13 24.76
CA HIS A 661 0.16 -31.89 23.89
C HIS A 661 1.48 -31.18 23.50
N VAL A 662 2.05 -30.37 24.39
CA VAL A 662 3.44 -29.90 24.26
C VAL A 662 4.37 -31.05 24.64
N ASN A 663 4.99 -31.68 23.66
CA ASN A 663 5.83 -32.88 23.82
C ASN A 663 7.23 -32.70 23.24
#